data_AF-A0A2G4GM44-F1
#
_entry.id   AF-A0A2G4GM44-F1
#
_cell.length_a   1.000
_cell.length_b   1.000
_cell.length_c   1.000
_cell.angle_alpha   90.00
_cell.angle_beta   90.00
_cell.angle_gamma   90.00
#
_symmetry.space_group_name_H-M   'P 1'
#
loop_
_entity.id
_entity.type
_entity.pdbx_description
1 polymer ?
#
loop_
_entity_poly.entity_id
_entity_poly.type
_entity_poly.pdbx_seq_one_letter_code
_entity_poly.pdbx_strand_id
1 'polypeptide(L)'
;MKAIKGILSLFLLAGITTLAFAQKDTAFTRYKNLPLKADRMVDLKTSEGTWTSVDISPDGKTILFDMMGDLYSIPSEGGKATQITRGLAFDQHPRFSPDGKKILFVSDKSGAENLWYIDADKKDTVQLTTETNQNFTSAAWTPDGNYIVYSKGRRVNKLYMIHKDGGSGTQLIDEPASLKVIDPVVSSDGKKIYYSFRTGSWNYNAQLPQYEIGVYDRDNAKRTKLTSRYGSAFTPVLSNDGKWLVYGTRYEAKTGLILRNLQSGDEKWLAYPVQRDDQESIAVSGVLPAMAFTPDSKSLIASFGGKINKITIENGNSVAIPYEVDGKLELGPEVLFKYPIKDTSAAMATQIRDAVPSPDGKKLAFTVLNRLYVMDYPNGTPKRLTANDFTEAQPSWSPDGKSIVFSSWSNQGGFIHVVSSDGTGLNTITKTSGLFQSMRYNTDGSKIIFIQSPVQKFKASFDPTYDDAEDNLCWISPTGGDIHVIDKTGGRYNPHFSKNDDRIYLNTDGSLISIKWDGTDQKTHAKINGITTFGSIAMYKGKPVPSDACIVPETLGTDEAKENNPPSPASEIWLSPNGEKAIAKVNNNIYAVTIPSTGKPVTISVADASSAEFPSKKITELGGEFPSWSAGGETIHWSLGAAHIVYNVAQAEAFEDSVKTAKKLAEQKSATDTASKATEKVEPKKETAEYHPDEQWVKVYYKKDIPASSIMLKGARIITMNGDEVISKGDVLIVNNRIKSIGKNVKTPAGTKVIDVQGKTIIPGFVDVHAHMWPSWGIHKNQVWIYAANLAYGVTTTRDPQTATTDVLTYADMVEAGQMVGPRVYSTGPGVGYWAYNVKDSSQAESILKQYSKYYNTQYIKMYLTGNRQARQWIINAAKNQKLMPTTEGGLDFKLNMTNLLDGYPGHEHSIPIFPLYKDVTKTAADAKMIVTPTLLVSYGGPWAENYYYENDNPYSNKKLQFFTPYEELAQKSRRRETWFLPEEHVFQKHAQSMKSIVEAGGMVGIGSHGQLQGLGYHWEVWAMQSGGMRTIDALKVATILGAEGLGLDKDLGSIEVGKLADLIILDKNPLENIRNTNTIKYVMKNGRLYDGNNGDQVAPEKKKLNKAEWEQSAPVTNTSVKE
;
A
#
# COMPACT_ATOMS: atom_id res chain seq x y z
N MET A 1 -24.79 -76.78 -38.69
CA MET A 1 -24.10 -77.53 -39.77
C MET A 1 -23.26 -76.55 -40.59
N LYS A 2 -21.98 -76.89 -40.81
CA LYS A 2 -21.06 -76.53 -41.92
C LYS A 2 -21.24 -75.13 -42.58
N ALA A 3 -20.36 -74.16 -42.33
CA ALA A 3 -19.02 -73.97 -42.93
C ALA A 3 -19.04 -73.54 -44.42
N ILE A 4 -18.45 -72.37 -44.74
CA ILE A 4 -17.43 -72.17 -45.80
C ILE A 4 -16.74 -70.81 -45.57
N LYS A 5 -15.41 -70.83 -45.76
CA LYS A 5 -14.39 -69.78 -45.55
C LYS A 5 -14.22 -68.90 -46.80
N GLY A 6 -13.67 -67.69 -46.62
CA GLY A 6 -12.99 -66.96 -47.72
C GLY A 6 -12.54 -65.52 -47.43
N ILE A 7 -11.39 -65.38 -46.76
CA ILE A 7 -10.35 -64.32 -46.88
C ILE A 7 -10.77 -62.84 -46.75
N LEU A 8 -10.32 -62.18 -45.66
CA LEU A 8 -10.04 -60.73 -45.65
C LEU A 8 -8.73 -60.47 -44.90
N SER A 9 -7.89 -59.64 -45.52
CA SER A 9 -6.53 -59.27 -45.11
C SER A 9 -6.48 -58.47 -43.81
N LEU A 10 -5.47 -58.77 -42.99
CA LEU A 10 -5.09 -58.05 -41.78
C LEU A 10 -4.56 -56.64 -42.11
N PHE A 11 -5.18 -55.60 -41.55
CA PHE A 11 -4.50 -54.34 -41.22
C PHE A 11 -4.48 -54.22 -39.69
N LEU A 12 -3.29 -54.32 -39.10
CA LEU A 12 -3.05 -53.96 -37.70
C LEU A 12 -3.18 -52.43 -37.57
N LEU A 13 -4.24 -51.95 -36.92
CA LEU A 13 -4.23 -50.63 -36.29
C LEU A 13 -3.54 -50.77 -34.93
N ALA A 14 -2.33 -50.24 -34.81
CA ALA A 14 -1.73 -49.95 -33.52
C ALA A 14 -2.52 -48.79 -32.89
N GLY A 15 -3.18 -49.07 -31.76
CA GLY A 15 -3.94 -48.08 -31.00
C GLY A 15 -3.03 -46.98 -30.47
N ILE A 16 -3.31 -45.74 -30.88
CA ILE A 16 -2.78 -44.52 -30.27
C ILE A 16 -3.53 -44.32 -28.96
N THR A 17 -2.91 -44.66 -27.83
CA THR A 17 -3.39 -44.27 -26.50
C THR A 17 -3.05 -42.80 -26.26
N THR A 18 -3.95 -41.89 -26.65
CA THR A 18 -3.99 -40.55 -26.07
C THR A 18 -4.39 -40.68 -24.60
N LEU A 19 -3.49 -40.32 -23.68
CA LEU A 19 -3.79 -40.11 -22.27
C LEU A 19 -4.82 -38.97 -22.16
N ALA A 20 -6.10 -39.32 -22.20
CA ALA A 20 -7.17 -38.39 -21.86
C ALA A 20 -7.11 -38.19 -20.34
N PHE A 21 -6.59 -37.04 -19.90
CA PHE A 21 -6.83 -36.56 -18.54
C PHE A 21 -8.33 -36.39 -18.39
N ALA A 22 -8.97 -37.40 -17.79
CA ALA A 22 -10.41 -37.44 -17.62
C ALA A 22 -10.85 -36.24 -16.77
N GLN A 23 -11.73 -35.44 -17.35
CA GLN A 23 -12.43 -34.30 -16.80
C GLN A 23 -13.21 -34.69 -15.53
N LYS A 24 -12.54 -34.71 -14.38
CA LYS A 24 -13.18 -34.84 -13.07
C LYS A 24 -12.47 -34.00 -12.01
N ASP A 25 -12.23 -32.73 -12.34
CA ASP A 25 -12.07 -31.68 -11.32
C ASP A 25 -13.18 -30.62 -11.45
N THR A 26 -14.41 -31.12 -11.61
CA THR A 26 -15.60 -30.27 -11.72
C THR A 26 -16.55 -30.31 -10.52
N ALA A 27 -16.10 -30.79 -9.36
CA ALA A 27 -16.94 -30.85 -8.16
C ALA A 27 -16.19 -30.48 -6.87
N PHE A 28 -15.58 -29.31 -6.81
CA PHE A 28 -15.27 -28.67 -5.52
C PHE A 28 -15.87 -27.27 -5.48
N THR A 29 -17.05 -27.16 -4.86
CA THR A 29 -17.78 -25.91 -4.66
C THR A 29 -17.18 -24.98 -3.61
N ARG A 30 -15.97 -25.24 -3.10
CA ARG A 30 -15.18 -24.40 -2.18
C ARG A 30 -13.85 -25.10 -1.89
N TYR A 31 -12.71 -24.51 -2.19
CA TYR A 31 -11.49 -24.87 -1.48
C TYR A 31 -11.66 -24.37 -0.05
N LYS A 32 -11.60 -25.26 0.95
CA LYS A 32 -11.93 -24.97 2.37
C LYS A 32 -11.26 -23.69 2.90
N ASN A 33 -10.09 -23.32 2.36
CA ASN A 33 -9.26 -22.24 2.87
C ASN A 33 -9.22 -20.98 1.99
N LEU A 34 -9.80 -20.99 0.78
CA LEU A 34 -10.03 -19.76 -0.01
C LEU A 34 -11.49 -19.32 0.16
N PRO A 35 -11.78 -18.29 0.96
CA PRO A 35 -13.15 -17.95 1.37
C PRO A 35 -13.96 -17.23 0.27
N LEU A 36 -13.30 -16.65 -0.74
CA LEU A 36 -13.97 -15.90 -1.80
C LEU A 36 -14.65 -16.83 -2.80
N LYS A 37 -15.88 -16.48 -3.19
CA LYS A 37 -16.61 -17.17 -4.25
C LYS A 37 -16.40 -16.42 -5.57
N ALA A 38 -16.12 -17.15 -6.64
CA ALA A 38 -16.16 -16.61 -7.99
C ALA A 38 -17.61 -16.22 -8.36
N ASP A 39 -17.79 -14.97 -8.76
CA ASP A 39 -19.08 -14.39 -9.16
C ASP A 39 -19.06 -13.86 -10.61
N ARG A 40 -17.87 -13.80 -11.23
CA ARG A 40 -17.65 -13.31 -12.60
C ARG A 40 -16.77 -14.29 -13.39
N MET A 41 -16.82 -14.18 -14.71
CA MET A 41 -16.00 -14.97 -15.63
C MET A 41 -15.40 -14.06 -16.70
N VAL A 42 -14.16 -14.33 -17.09
CA VAL A 42 -13.50 -13.70 -18.25
C VAL A 42 -13.28 -14.76 -19.31
N ASP A 43 -13.80 -14.53 -20.51
CA ASP A 43 -13.53 -15.40 -21.65
C ASP A 43 -12.09 -15.17 -22.12
N LEU A 44 -11.28 -16.22 -22.04
CA LEU A 44 -9.87 -16.20 -22.42
C LEU A 44 -9.68 -16.99 -23.71
N LYS A 45 -9.65 -16.25 -24.82
CA LYS A 45 -9.27 -16.78 -26.14
C LYS A 45 -7.99 -16.13 -26.62
N THR A 46 -6.89 -16.87 -26.58
CA THR A 46 -5.54 -16.36 -26.87
C THR A 46 -4.60 -17.43 -27.43
N SER A 47 -3.62 -16.99 -28.20
CA SER A 47 -2.45 -17.78 -28.63
C SER A 47 -1.14 -17.18 -28.08
N GLU A 48 -1.28 -16.33 -27.08
CA GLU A 48 -0.20 -15.64 -26.39
C GLU A 48 -0.38 -15.62 -24.88
N GLY A 49 0.74 -15.68 -24.16
CA GLY A 49 0.79 -15.82 -22.71
C GLY A 49 1.89 -14.97 -22.09
N THR A 50 1.57 -14.36 -20.96
CA THR A 50 2.48 -13.57 -20.14
C THR A 50 3.16 -14.47 -19.11
N TRP A 51 4.49 -14.51 -19.14
CA TRP A 51 5.31 -15.24 -18.16
C TRP A 51 5.01 -16.75 -18.00
N THR A 52 4.64 -17.40 -19.11
CA THR A 52 4.26 -18.82 -19.14
C THR A 52 5.45 -19.76 -18.92
N SER A 53 5.47 -20.50 -17.80
CA SER A 53 6.46 -21.59 -17.63
C SER A 53 6.04 -22.83 -18.42
N VAL A 54 7.02 -23.62 -18.87
CA VAL A 54 6.78 -24.83 -19.68
C VAL A 54 7.55 -26.05 -19.18
N ASP A 55 6.99 -27.23 -19.43
CA ASP A 55 7.68 -28.51 -19.31
C ASP A 55 7.22 -29.49 -20.40
N ILE A 56 8.02 -30.51 -20.72
CA ILE A 56 7.69 -31.52 -21.74
C ILE A 56 7.69 -32.92 -21.15
N SER A 57 6.74 -33.75 -21.59
CA SER A 57 6.57 -35.11 -21.09
C SER A 57 7.82 -35.97 -21.36
N PRO A 58 8.11 -36.98 -20.52
CA PRO A 58 9.25 -37.86 -20.72
C PRO A 58 9.25 -38.62 -22.07
N ASP A 59 8.07 -38.80 -22.68
CA ASP A 59 7.92 -39.39 -24.02
C ASP A 59 8.01 -38.36 -25.16
N GLY A 60 8.12 -37.06 -24.86
CA GLY A 60 8.31 -35.96 -25.80
C GLY A 60 7.07 -35.54 -26.57
N LYS A 61 5.89 -36.05 -26.21
CA LYS A 61 4.65 -35.85 -26.99
C LYS A 61 3.74 -34.73 -26.49
N THR A 62 3.89 -34.32 -25.23
CA THR A 62 2.98 -33.37 -24.58
C THR A 62 3.78 -32.27 -23.90
N ILE A 63 3.39 -31.02 -24.10
CA ILE A 63 3.93 -29.86 -23.37
C ILE A 63 2.89 -29.43 -22.34
N LEU A 64 3.34 -29.20 -21.10
CA LEU A 64 2.60 -28.49 -20.07
C LEU A 64 3.00 -27.03 -20.05
N PHE A 65 2.04 -26.17 -19.72
CA PHE A 65 2.32 -24.77 -19.48
C PHE A 65 1.30 -24.14 -18.53
N ASP A 66 1.69 -23.05 -17.87
CA ASP A 66 0.78 -22.24 -17.04
C ASP A 66 0.35 -20.93 -17.74
N MET A 67 -0.87 -20.49 -17.43
CA MET A 67 -1.40 -19.22 -17.90
C MET A 67 -2.45 -18.71 -16.91
N MET A 68 -2.26 -17.51 -16.37
CA MET A 68 -3.21 -16.83 -15.47
C MET A 68 -3.69 -17.68 -14.28
N GLY A 69 -2.83 -18.55 -13.74
CA GLY A 69 -3.13 -19.40 -12.59
C GLY A 69 -3.74 -20.76 -12.92
N ASP A 70 -3.91 -21.09 -14.20
CA ASP A 70 -4.38 -22.40 -14.64
C ASP A 70 -3.27 -23.16 -15.39
N LEU A 71 -3.29 -24.49 -15.28
CA LEU A 71 -2.41 -25.40 -16.01
C LEU A 71 -3.07 -25.91 -17.28
N TYR A 72 -2.30 -26.00 -18.36
CA TYR A 72 -2.73 -26.46 -19.67
C TYR A 72 -1.77 -27.50 -20.24
N SER A 73 -2.28 -28.33 -21.16
CA SER A 73 -1.47 -29.22 -21.99
C SER A 73 -1.74 -29.02 -23.48
N ILE A 74 -0.71 -29.22 -24.31
CA ILE A 74 -0.79 -29.28 -25.78
C ILE A 74 0.06 -30.43 -26.32
N PRO A 75 -0.25 -30.97 -27.50
CA PRO A 75 0.71 -31.80 -28.24
C PRO A 75 2.01 -31.02 -28.49
N SER A 76 3.16 -31.71 -28.51
CA SER A 76 4.46 -31.06 -28.72
C SER A 76 4.64 -30.44 -30.11
N GLU A 77 3.81 -30.84 -31.09
CA GLU A 77 3.71 -30.23 -32.42
C GLU A 77 2.72 -29.05 -32.48
N GLY A 78 2.03 -28.75 -31.38
CA GLY A 78 1.06 -27.65 -31.25
C GLY A 78 -0.40 -28.06 -31.41
N GLY A 79 -1.31 -27.10 -31.26
CA GLY A 79 -2.76 -27.28 -31.41
C GLY A 79 -3.60 -26.63 -30.32
N LYS A 80 -4.83 -27.12 -30.14
CA LYS A 80 -5.74 -26.61 -29.10
C LYS A 80 -5.28 -27.08 -27.73
N ALA A 81 -5.16 -26.14 -26.78
CA ALA A 81 -4.81 -26.44 -25.41
C ALA A 81 -5.95 -27.12 -24.66
N THR A 82 -5.61 -28.10 -23.83
CA THR A 82 -6.52 -28.75 -22.89
C THR A 82 -6.24 -28.22 -21.49
N GLN A 83 -7.25 -27.57 -20.90
CA GLN A 83 -7.19 -27.07 -19.53
C GLN A 83 -7.16 -28.24 -18.53
N ILE A 84 -6.23 -28.20 -17.58
CA ILE A 84 -5.99 -29.23 -16.57
C ILE A 84 -6.53 -28.79 -15.21
N THR A 85 -6.23 -27.57 -14.80
CA THR A 85 -6.73 -26.96 -13.56
C THR A 85 -7.62 -25.78 -13.85
N ARG A 86 -8.47 -25.42 -12.88
CA ARG A 86 -9.43 -24.32 -12.98
C ARG A 86 -9.79 -23.77 -11.61
N GLY A 87 -10.08 -22.49 -11.54
CA GLY A 87 -10.68 -21.83 -10.38
C GLY A 87 -9.89 -20.59 -9.96
N LEU A 88 -10.17 -20.08 -8.76
CA LEU A 88 -9.45 -18.91 -8.22
C LEU A 88 -8.01 -19.24 -7.77
N ALA A 89 -7.68 -20.51 -7.51
CA ALA A 89 -6.33 -20.89 -7.10
C ALA A 89 -5.31 -20.53 -8.20
N PHE A 90 -4.12 -20.09 -7.80
CA PHE A 90 -3.06 -19.73 -8.74
C PHE A 90 -2.05 -20.88 -8.84
N ASP A 91 -2.30 -21.78 -9.78
CA ASP A 91 -1.45 -22.93 -10.11
C ASP A 91 -0.38 -22.52 -11.13
N GLN A 92 0.90 -22.73 -10.81
CA GLN A 92 2.02 -22.32 -11.67
C GLN A 92 3.20 -23.31 -11.61
N HIS A 93 4.14 -23.13 -12.54
CA HIS A 93 5.41 -23.85 -12.61
C HIS A 93 5.22 -25.38 -12.67
N PRO A 94 4.47 -25.89 -13.69
CA PRO A 94 4.19 -27.32 -13.81
C PRO A 94 5.46 -28.11 -14.17
N ARG A 95 5.60 -29.31 -13.59
CA ARG A 95 6.68 -30.26 -13.91
C ARG A 95 6.18 -31.70 -13.95
N PHE A 96 6.48 -32.43 -15.02
CA PHE A 96 6.27 -33.87 -15.08
C PHE A 96 7.20 -34.59 -14.11
N SER A 97 6.69 -35.64 -13.46
CA SER A 97 7.56 -36.63 -12.84
C SER A 97 8.36 -37.40 -13.89
N PRO A 98 9.53 -37.98 -13.54
CA PRO A 98 10.35 -38.73 -14.50
C PRO A 98 9.62 -39.90 -15.18
N ASP A 99 8.61 -40.49 -14.52
CA ASP A 99 7.75 -41.55 -15.05
C ASP A 99 6.54 -41.03 -15.86
N GLY A 100 6.34 -39.72 -15.92
CA GLY A 100 5.23 -39.05 -16.63
C GLY A 100 3.86 -39.19 -15.96
N LYS A 101 3.77 -39.78 -14.78
CA LYS A 101 2.50 -40.10 -14.10
C LYS A 101 1.97 -38.99 -13.19
N LYS A 102 2.79 -38.01 -12.84
CA LYS A 102 2.45 -36.92 -11.93
C LYS A 102 2.81 -35.58 -12.54
N ILE A 103 2.03 -34.57 -12.17
CA ILE A 103 2.28 -33.16 -12.52
C ILE A 103 2.48 -32.41 -11.20
N LEU A 104 3.72 -32.03 -10.89
CA LEU A 104 4.10 -31.17 -9.76
C LEU A 104 3.84 -29.70 -10.12
N PHE A 105 3.35 -28.90 -9.17
CA PHE A 105 3.11 -27.48 -9.36
C PHE A 105 3.08 -26.75 -8.00
N VAL A 106 3.21 -25.43 -8.05
CA VAL A 106 3.01 -24.55 -6.89
C VAL A 106 1.57 -24.03 -6.92
N SER A 107 0.89 -24.05 -5.78
CA SER A 107 -0.47 -23.51 -5.67
C SER A 107 -0.76 -22.88 -4.31
N ASP A 108 -1.59 -21.86 -4.32
CA ASP A 108 -2.11 -21.16 -3.13
C ASP A 108 -3.52 -21.61 -2.70
N LYS A 109 -4.02 -22.74 -3.24
CA LYS A 109 -5.38 -23.26 -2.95
C LYS A 109 -5.66 -23.54 -1.47
N SER A 110 -4.62 -23.64 -0.63
CA SER A 110 -4.72 -23.76 0.83
C SER A 110 -4.70 -22.41 1.58
N GLY A 111 -4.68 -21.28 0.88
CA GLY A 111 -4.61 -19.90 1.41
C GLY A 111 -3.21 -19.28 1.37
N ALA A 112 -2.16 -20.11 1.33
CA ALA A 112 -0.76 -19.75 1.13
C ALA A 112 -0.10 -20.74 0.16
N GLU A 113 1.02 -20.33 -0.43
CA GLU A 113 1.71 -21.14 -1.44
C GLU A 113 2.25 -22.44 -0.86
N ASN A 114 2.04 -23.53 -1.58
CA ASN A 114 2.50 -24.86 -1.22
C ASN A 114 2.79 -25.69 -2.48
N LEU A 115 3.50 -26.80 -2.29
CA LEU A 115 3.74 -27.78 -3.35
C LEU A 115 2.60 -28.79 -3.44
N TRP A 116 2.22 -29.11 -4.67
CA TRP A 116 1.15 -30.05 -4.97
C TRP A 116 1.53 -30.93 -6.15
N TYR A 117 0.94 -32.11 -6.26
CA TYR A 117 0.92 -32.82 -7.54
C TYR A 117 -0.44 -33.40 -7.88
N ILE A 118 -0.77 -33.41 -9.18
CA ILE A 118 -1.86 -34.21 -9.74
C ILE A 118 -1.30 -35.62 -9.98
N ASP A 119 -1.97 -36.63 -9.47
CA ASP A 119 -1.64 -38.04 -9.69
C ASP A 119 -2.60 -38.64 -10.72
N ALA A 120 -2.09 -38.96 -11.91
CA ALA A 120 -2.92 -39.47 -13.01
C ALA A 120 -3.52 -40.85 -12.71
N ASP A 121 -2.83 -41.68 -11.90
CA ASP A 121 -3.29 -43.02 -11.53
C ASP A 121 -4.39 -42.93 -10.47
N LYS A 122 -4.21 -42.07 -9.45
CA LYS A 122 -5.21 -41.86 -8.38
C LYS A 122 -6.37 -40.96 -8.80
N LYS A 123 -6.20 -40.17 -9.87
CA LYS A 123 -7.12 -39.11 -10.30
C LYS A 123 -7.43 -38.14 -9.16
N ASP A 124 -6.39 -37.75 -8.43
CA ASP A 124 -6.48 -36.90 -7.25
C ASP A 124 -5.32 -35.91 -7.19
N THR A 125 -5.48 -34.85 -6.40
CA THR A 125 -4.47 -33.82 -6.16
C THR A 125 -3.94 -33.94 -4.74
N VAL A 126 -2.63 -34.12 -4.59
CA VAL A 126 -1.95 -34.32 -3.30
C VAL A 126 -1.21 -33.05 -2.88
N GLN A 127 -1.45 -32.60 -1.64
CA GLN A 127 -0.68 -31.53 -1.00
C GLN A 127 0.60 -32.10 -0.37
N LEU A 128 1.76 -31.53 -0.71
CA LEU A 128 3.05 -31.98 -0.19
C LEU A 128 3.56 -31.16 0.99
N THR A 129 3.22 -29.87 1.04
CA THR A 129 3.65 -28.93 2.09
C THR A 129 2.44 -28.21 2.67
N THR A 130 2.52 -27.77 3.94
CA THR A 130 1.40 -27.16 4.67
C THR A 130 1.78 -25.81 5.29
N GLU A 131 2.60 -25.04 4.60
CA GLU A 131 3.00 -23.69 5.00
C GLU A 131 1.82 -22.73 4.98
N THR A 132 1.82 -21.76 5.90
CA THR A 132 0.74 -20.76 6.03
C THR A 132 1.21 -19.34 5.72
N ASN A 133 2.52 -19.13 5.62
CA ASN A 133 3.13 -17.81 5.58
C ASN A 133 4.45 -17.73 4.79
N GLN A 134 4.75 -18.74 3.97
CA GLN A 134 5.93 -18.83 3.12
C GLN A 134 5.55 -18.74 1.63
N ASN A 135 6.52 -18.36 0.78
CA ASN A 135 6.40 -18.38 -0.67
C ASN A 135 7.25 -19.51 -1.26
N PHE A 136 6.84 -19.99 -2.43
CA PHE A 136 7.46 -21.06 -3.21
C PHE A 136 7.61 -20.59 -4.65
N THR A 137 8.84 -20.39 -5.09
CA THR A 137 9.10 -19.87 -6.45
C THR A 137 9.09 -20.96 -7.51
N SER A 138 9.65 -22.12 -7.17
CA SER A 138 10.00 -23.17 -8.14
C SER A 138 10.32 -24.48 -7.43
N ALA A 139 10.09 -25.60 -8.13
CA ALA A 139 10.38 -26.95 -7.67
C ALA A 139 10.74 -27.89 -8.84
N ALA A 140 11.58 -28.89 -8.58
CA ALA A 140 12.01 -29.88 -9.55
C ALA A 140 12.10 -31.28 -8.93
N TRP A 141 11.81 -32.31 -9.74
CA TRP A 141 11.98 -33.71 -9.36
C TRP A 141 13.46 -34.10 -9.39
N THR A 142 13.85 -35.02 -8.51
CA THR A 142 15.05 -35.82 -8.71
C THR A 142 14.83 -36.84 -9.84
N PRO A 143 15.88 -37.25 -10.57
CA PRO A 143 15.74 -38.19 -11.71
C PRO A 143 15.13 -39.55 -11.35
N ASP A 144 15.28 -39.99 -10.09
CA ASP A 144 14.68 -41.22 -9.57
C ASP A 144 13.18 -41.08 -9.21
N GLY A 145 12.65 -39.86 -9.25
CA GLY A 145 11.25 -39.55 -8.95
C GLY A 145 10.86 -39.65 -7.46
N ASN A 146 11.80 -39.87 -6.54
CA ASN A 146 11.48 -40.05 -5.12
C ASN A 146 11.48 -38.74 -4.33
N TYR A 147 12.24 -37.74 -4.77
CA TYR A 147 12.40 -36.48 -4.06
C TYR A 147 12.06 -35.28 -4.94
N ILE A 148 11.73 -34.18 -4.28
CA ILE A 148 11.47 -32.88 -4.87
C ILE A 148 12.41 -31.88 -4.20
N VAL A 149 13.17 -31.16 -5.02
CA VAL A 149 14.00 -30.03 -4.62
C VAL A 149 13.24 -28.75 -4.93
N TYR A 150 13.20 -27.82 -3.99
CA TYR A 150 12.37 -26.62 -4.13
C TYR A 150 12.98 -25.41 -3.41
N SER A 151 12.52 -24.24 -3.82
CA SER A 151 12.86 -22.97 -3.17
C SER A 151 11.71 -22.52 -2.29
N LYS A 152 12.00 -22.23 -1.00
CA LYS A 152 11.03 -21.78 0.00
C LYS A 152 11.56 -20.59 0.78
N GLY A 153 10.72 -19.60 1.02
CA GLY A 153 10.99 -18.44 1.87
C GLY A 153 10.06 -17.29 1.53
N ARG A 154 10.21 -16.13 2.19
CA ARG A 154 9.44 -14.93 1.82
C ARG A 154 10.14 -14.09 0.78
N ARG A 155 11.30 -13.52 1.13
CA ARG A 155 12.10 -12.63 0.27
C ARG A 155 13.48 -13.17 -0.05
N VAL A 156 14.08 -13.86 0.90
CA VAL A 156 15.37 -14.53 0.76
C VAL A 156 15.12 -16.03 0.81
N ASN A 157 14.67 -16.59 -0.31
CA ASN A 157 14.31 -18.00 -0.38
C ASN A 157 15.56 -18.88 -0.26
N LYS A 158 15.38 -20.07 0.32
CA LYS A 158 16.42 -21.07 0.51
C LYS A 158 16.05 -22.36 -0.20
N LEU A 159 17.06 -23.18 -0.43
CA LEU A 159 16.93 -24.48 -1.08
C LEU A 159 16.52 -25.54 -0.07
N TYR A 160 15.50 -26.33 -0.39
CA TYR A 160 14.99 -27.43 0.42
C TYR A 160 14.79 -28.70 -0.43
N MET A 161 14.62 -29.83 0.26
CA MET A 161 14.26 -31.11 -0.34
C MET A 161 13.20 -31.83 0.50
N ILE A 162 12.25 -32.52 -0.15
CA ILE A 162 11.19 -33.32 0.47
C ILE A 162 10.98 -34.63 -0.31
N HIS A 163 10.50 -35.68 0.35
CA HIS A 163 10.11 -36.92 -0.32
C HIS A 163 8.72 -36.76 -0.97
N LYS A 164 8.46 -37.48 -2.07
CA LYS A 164 7.18 -37.45 -2.81
C LYS A 164 5.95 -37.86 -1.99
N ASP A 165 6.17 -38.58 -0.89
CA ASP A 165 5.12 -39.04 0.03
C ASP A 165 4.94 -38.08 1.23
N GLY A 166 5.65 -36.93 1.23
CA GLY A 166 5.55 -35.89 2.25
C GLY A 166 6.68 -35.90 3.30
N GLY A 167 6.39 -35.33 4.47
CA GLY A 167 7.36 -35.09 5.56
C GLY A 167 7.62 -33.59 5.78
N SER A 168 8.41 -33.22 6.79
CA SER A 168 8.76 -31.81 7.06
C SER A 168 9.69 -31.19 6.02
N GLY A 169 10.33 -32.02 5.19
CA GLY A 169 11.45 -31.61 4.34
C GLY A 169 12.72 -31.29 5.13
N THR A 170 13.81 -31.01 4.40
CA THR A 170 15.10 -30.59 4.95
C THR A 170 15.63 -29.38 4.19
N GLN A 171 16.23 -28.43 4.90
CA GLN A 171 16.91 -27.28 4.31
C GLN A 171 18.30 -27.70 3.85
N LEU A 172 18.64 -27.41 2.59
CA LEU A 172 19.95 -27.74 2.02
C LEU A 172 20.96 -26.58 2.13
N ILE A 173 20.46 -25.34 2.19
CA ILE A 173 21.30 -24.14 2.25
C ILE A 173 20.76 -23.19 3.32
N ASP A 174 21.54 -22.95 4.37
CA ASP A 174 21.24 -22.08 5.51
C ASP A 174 22.00 -20.74 5.46
N GLU A 175 23.32 -20.81 5.26
CA GLU A 175 24.25 -19.66 5.32
C GLU A 175 24.81 -19.22 3.96
N PRO A 176 25.21 -17.95 3.74
CA PRO A 176 24.92 -16.84 4.62
C PRO A 176 23.42 -16.54 4.62
N ALA A 177 22.93 -16.00 5.73
CA ALA A 177 21.56 -15.51 5.92
C ALA A 177 20.96 -14.83 4.69
N SER A 178 21.72 -13.91 4.09
CA SER A 178 21.33 -13.06 2.96
C SER A 178 21.31 -13.74 1.59
N LEU A 179 21.78 -14.99 1.46
CA LEU A 179 21.83 -15.70 0.18
C LEU A 179 20.43 -16.16 -0.25
N LYS A 180 19.88 -15.55 -1.29
CA LYS A 180 18.62 -15.98 -1.93
C LYS A 180 18.91 -17.02 -3.00
N VAL A 181 18.15 -18.11 -3.02
CA VAL A 181 18.29 -19.24 -3.95
C VAL A 181 16.94 -19.59 -4.57
N ILE A 182 16.85 -19.62 -5.90
CA ILE A 182 15.65 -19.95 -6.70
C ILE A 182 16.04 -20.77 -7.94
N ASP A 183 15.05 -21.21 -8.71
CA ASP A 183 15.20 -21.96 -9.97
C ASP A 183 16.05 -23.25 -9.86
N PRO A 184 15.76 -24.17 -8.91
CA PRO A 184 16.55 -25.38 -8.77
C PRO A 184 16.32 -26.35 -9.93
N VAL A 185 17.39 -26.99 -10.40
CA VAL A 185 17.37 -28.12 -11.34
C VAL A 185 18.39 -29.18 -10.92
N VAL A 186 18.03 -30.46 -11.03
CA VAL A 186 18.86 -31.59 -10.59
C VAL A 186 19.57 -32.20 -11.81
N SER A 187 20.85 -32.55 -11.67
CA SER A 187 21.60 -33.26 -12.72
C SER A 187 21.02 -34.65 -12.99
N SER A 188 21.24 -35.18 -14.19
CA SER A 188 20.70 -36.48 -14.63
C SER A 188 21.19 -37.66 -13.78
N ASP A 189 22.39 -37.56 -13.20
CA ASP A 189 22.92 -38.53 -12.23
C ASP A 189 22.35 -38.37 -10.81
N GLY A 190 21.54 -37.35 -10.57
CA GLY A 190 20.94 -37.01 -9.29
C GLY A 190 21.90 -36.36 -8.29
N LYS A 191 23.19 -36.17 -8.58
CA LYS A 191 24.18 -35.77 -7.55
C LYS A 191 24.26 -34.27 -7.29
N LYS A 192 23.99 -33.44 -8.29
CA LYS A 192 24.18 -31.99 -8.22
C LYS A 192 22.87 -31.26 -8.41
N ILE A 193 22.71 -30.15 -7.70
CA ILE A 193 21.59 -29.22 -7.85
C ILE A 193 22.17 -27.89 -8.34
N TYR A 194 21.73 -27.42 -9.51
CA TYR A 194 22.05 -26.10 -10.04
C TYR A 194 20.91 -25.15 -9.70
N TYR A 195 21.23 -23.88 -9.43
CA TYR A 195 20.24 -22.89 -9.01
C TYR A 195 20.70 -21.46 -9.33
N SER A 196 19.75 -20.54 -9.46
CA SER A 196 20.02 -19.10 -9.47
C SER A 196 20.22 -18.61 -8.03
N PHE A 197 21.25 -17.78 -7.78
CA PHE A 197 21.42 -17.14 -6.48
C PHE A 197 21.81 -15.67 -6.56
N ARG A 198 21.47 -14.92 -5.51
CA ARG A 198 21.91 -13.55 -5.27
C ARG A 198 22.13 -13.27 -3.79
N THR A 199 22.76 -12.16 -3.46
CA THR A 199 22.77 -11.61 -2.10
C THR A 199 21.65 -10.59 -1.96
N GLY A 200 20.90 -10.65 -0.85
CA GLY A 200 19.74 -9.79 -0.62
C GLY A 200 18.52 -10.23 -1.40
N SER A 201 17.45 -9.44 -1.32
CA SER A 201 16.14 -9.82 -1.87
C SER A 201 15.84 -9.23 -3.24
N TRP A 202 16.12 -7.93 -3.40
CA TRP A 202 15.94 -7.06 -4.58
C TRP A 202 16.50 -5.67 -4.20
N ASN A 203 16.81 -4.79 -5.17
CA ASN A 203 17.21 -3.41 -4.91
C ASN A 203 16.54 -2.47 -5.93
N TYR A 204 16.18 -1.24 -5.58
CA TYR A 204 15.83 -0.23 -6.58
C TYR A 204 17.07 0.23 -7.33
N ASN A 205 16.88 0.71 -8.56
CA ASN A 205 17.98 1.27 -9.36
C ASN A 205 19.18 0.29 -9.40
N ALA A 206 18.85 -1.01 -9.54
CA ALA A 206 19.78 -2.11 -9.34
C ALA A 206 21.00 -2.02 -10.26
N GLN A 207 22.18 -2.29 -9.71
CA GLN A 207 23.44 -2.37 -10.46
C GLN A 207 23.76 -3.82 -10.79
N LEU A 208 24.19 -4.11 -12.00
CA LEU A 208 24.50 -5.49 -12.42
C LEU A 208 25.92 -5.91 -11.97
N PRO A 209 26.16 -7.21 -11.65
CA PRO A 209 25.20 -8.32 -11.70
C PRO A 209 24.29 -8.43 -10.49
N GLN A 210 23.12 -9.05 -10.69
CA GLN A 210 22.15 -9.38 -9.65
C GLN A 210 22.18 -10.88 -9.30
N TYR A 211 22.17 -11.77 -10.30
CA TYR A 211 22.08 -13.22 -10.10
C TYR A 211 23.25 -13.98 -10.74
N GLU A 212 23.60 -15.13 -10.16
CA GLU A 212 24.59 -16.07 -10.71
C GLU A 212 24.10 -17.52 -10.56
N ILE A 213 24.71 -18.45 -11.30
CA ILE A 213 24.44 -19.88 -11.15
C ILE A 213 25.34 -20.48 -10.08
N GLY A 214 24.72 -21.13 -9.10
CA GLY A 214 25.38 -21.92 -8.07
C GLY A 214 25.14 -23.41 -8.29
N VAL A 215 26.01 -24.23 -7.71
CA VAL A 215 25.90 -25.69 -7.70
C VAL A 215 26.02 -26.19 -6.26
N TYR A 216 25.10 -27.03 -5.84
CA TYR A 216 25.11 -27.76 -4.56
C TYR A 216 25.34 -29.24 -4.83
N ASP A 217 26.39 -29.79 -4.24
CA ASP A 217 26.72 -31.21 -4.30
C ASP A 217 26.01 -31.95 -3.15
N ARG A 218 25.15 -32.93 -3.50
CA ARG A 218 24.34 -33.67 -2.53
C ARG A 218 25.15 -34.70 -1.74
N ASP A 219 26.33 -35.11 -2.21
CA ASP A 219 27.14 -36.13 -1.54
C ASP A 219 27.91 -35.54 -0.34
N ASN A 220 28.24 -34.24 -0.39
CA ASN A 220 29.12 -33.59 0.60
C ASN A 220 28.66 -32.18 1.03
N ALA A 221 27.49 -31.73 0.58
CA ALA A 221 26.93 -30.40 0.84
C ALA A 221 27.80 -29.20 0.36
N LYS A 222 28.79 -29.45 -0.51
CA LYS A 222 29.66 -28.39 -1.03
C LYS A 222 28.90 -27.51 -2.01
N ARG A 223 29.08 -26.20 -1.85
CA ARG A 223 28.56 -25.19 -2.76
C ARG A 223 29.66 -24.57 -3.60
N THR A 224 29.38 -24.34 -4.88
CA THR A 224 30.31 -23.67 -5.80
C THR A 224 29.55 -22.67 -6.67
N LYS A 225 30.17 -21.50 -6.92
CA LYS A 225 29.70 -20.52 -7.90
C LYS A 225 30.20 -20.95 -9.28
N LEU A 226 29.29 -21.11 -10.24
CA LEU A 226 29.61 -21.58 -11.60
C LEU A 226 29.87 -20.43 -12.58
N THR A 227 29.14 -19.32 -12.46
CA THR A 227 29.20 -18.19 -13.39
C THR A 227 29.66 -16.91 -12.69
N SER A 228 30.15 -15.92 -13.45
CA SER A 228 30.52 -14.59 -12.94
C SER A 228 30.29 -13.51 -14.02
N ARG A 229 29.04 -13.36 -14.48
CA ARG A 229 28.70 -12.55 -15.66
C ARG A 229 28.20 -11.17 -15.28
N TYR A 230 28.63 -10.12 -15.98
CA TYR A 230 28.10 -8.76 -15.80
C TYR A 230 26.58 -8.72 -15.91
N GLY A 231 26.00 -9.26 -16.99
CA GLY A 231 24.54 -9.30 -17.20
C GLY A 231 23.78 -10.33 -16.35
N SER A 232 24.38 -10.84 -15.27
CA SER A 232 23.91 -11.97 -14.46
C SER A 232 23.88 -13.31 -15.21
N ALA A 233 23.59 -14.38 -14.47
CA ALA A 233 23.24 -15.70 -15.00
C ALA A 233 22.13 -16.32 -14.14
N PHE A 234 21.06 -16.81 -14.76
CA PHE A 234 19.86 -17.25 -14.04
C PHE A 234 19.03 -18.29 -14.80
N THR A 235 18.09 -18.91 -14.11
CA THR A 235 17.13 -19.92 -14.59
C THR A 235 17.84 -21.07 -15.33
N PRO A 236 18.69 -21.84 -14.62
CA PRO A 236 19.44 -22.93 -15.22
C PRO A 236 18.52 -24.10 -15.61
N VAL A 237 18.80 -24.73 -16.76
CA VAL A 237 18.15 -25.97 -17.21
C VAL A 237 19.18 -26.91 -17.82
N LEU A 238 19.09 -28.20 -17.49
CA LEU A 238 20.08 -29.22 -17.87
C LEU A 238 19.51 -30.17 -18.92
N SER A 239 20.35 -30.63 -19.84
CA SER A 239 20.00 -31.70 -20.77
C SER A 239 20.05 -33.07 -20.08
N ASN A 240 19.22 -34.00 -20.54
CA ASN A 240 19.12 -35.35 -19.96
C ASN A 240 20.39 -36.18 -20.18
N ASP A 241 21.14 -35.90 -21.25
CA ASP A 241 22.44 -36.53 -21.54
C ASP A 241 23.60 -36.00 -20.66
N GLY A 242 23.35 -35.02 -19.79
CA GLY A 242 24.35 -34.43 -18.91
C GLY A 242 25.41 -33.58 -19.61
N LYS A 243 25.22 -33.26 -20.90
CA LYS A 243 26.20 -32.55 -21.72
C LYS A 243 26.03 -31.03 -21.68
N TRP A 244 24.81 -30.54 -21.57
CA TRP A 244 24.47 -29.14 -21.77
C TRP A 244 23.78 -28.51 -20.57
N LEU A 245 24.12 -27.25 -20.33
CA LEU A 245 23.43 -26.32 -19.45
C LEU A 245 22.96 -25.14 -20.29
N VAL A 246 21.69 -24.75 -20.16
CA VAL A 246 21.18 -23.47 -20.67
C VAL A 246 20.84 -22.55 -19.50
N TYR A 247 21.14 -21.27 -19.62
CA TYR A 247 20.77 -20.23 -18.65
C TYR A 247 20.55 -18.87 -19.34
N GLY A 248 19.78 -18.00 -18.70
CA GLY A 248 19.53 -16.63 -19.16
C GLY A 248 20.61 -15.64 -18.70
N THR A 249 20.89 -14.63 -19.52
CA THR A 249 21.84 -13.53 -19.21
C THR A 249 21.46 -12.28 -20.00
N ARG A 250 21.84 -11.10 -19.51
CA ARG A 250 21.76 -9.85 -20.28
C ARG A 250 23.04 -9.58 -21.07
N TYR A 251 22.87 -9.04 -22.27
CA TYR A 251 23.89 -8.30 -23.00
C TYR A 251 23.30 -6.92 -23.31
N GLU A 252 23.90 -5.89 -22.71
CA GLU A 252 23.29 -4.54 -22.60
C GLU A 252 21.87 -4.64 -22.00
N ALA A 253 20.91 -3.86 -22.50
CA ALA A 253 19.55 -3.81 -21.98
C ALA A 253 18.63 -5.00 -22.37
N LYS A 254 19.17 -6.03 -23.06
CA LYS A 254 18.41 -7.17 -23.62
C LYS A 254 18.85 -8.51 -23.03
N THR A 255 17.88 -9.39 -22.83
CA THR A 255 18.07 -10.74 -22.30
C THR A 255 18.23 -11.76 -23.43
N GLY A 256 19.08 -12.76 -23.24
CA GLY A 256 19.26 -13.92 -24.14
C GLY A 256 19.54 -15.21 -23.37
N LEU A 257 19.69 -16.30 -24.10
CA LEU A 257 20.02 -17.63 -23.58
C LEU A 257 21.42 -18.05 -24.02
N ILE A 258 22.22 -18.56 -23.07
CA ILE A 258 23.53 -19.16 -23.31
C ILE A 258 23.40 -20.68 -23.26
N LEU A 259 24.03 -21.37 -24.21
CA LEU A 259 24.30 -22.80 -24.15
C LEU A 259 25.74 -23.01 -23.69
N ARG A 260 25.92 -23.73 -22.59
CA ARG A 260 27.22 -24.11 -22.02
C ARG A 260 27.41 -25.62 -22.10
N ASN A 261 28.57 -26.05 -22.60
CA ASN A 261 29.00 -27.44 -22.48
C ASN A 261 29.51 -27.70 -21.05
N LEU A 262 28.95 -28.70 -20.36
CA LEU A 262 29.29 -28.98 -18.96
C LEU A 262 30.66 -29.65 -18.78
N GLN A 263 31.20 -30.26 -19.84
CA GLN A 263 32.51 -30.91 -19.81
C GLN A 263 33.65 -29.93 -20.15
N SER A 264 33.55 -29.21 -21.27
CA SER A 264 34.60 -28.25 -21.67
C SER A 264 34.44 -26.88 -21.02
N GLY A 265 33.23 -26.50 -20.65
CA GLY A 265 32.92 -25.14 -20.20
C GLY A 265 32.74 -24.11 -21.32
N ASP A 266 32.79 -24.55 -22.58
CA ASP A 266 32.58 -23.69 -23.75
C ASP A 266 31.15 -23.15 -23.79
N GLU A 267 31.00 -21.91 -24.23
CA GLU A 267 29.71 -21.22 -24.29
C GLU A 267 29.44 -20.62 -25.66
N LYS A 268 28.18 -20.62 -26.07
CA LYS A 268 27.68 -19.86 -27.21
C LYS A 268 26.28 -19.32 -26.94
N TRP A 269 25.90 -18.27 -27.65
CA TRP A 269 24.51 -17.81 -27.67
C TRP A 269 23.63 -18.88 -28.31
N LEU A 270 22.54 -19.23 -27.63
CA LEU A 270 21.52 -20.15 -28.13
C LEU A 270 20.36 -19.38 -28.78
N ALA A 271 19.91 -18.30 -28.12
CA ALA A 271 18.87 -17.41 -28.62
C ALA A 271 19.07 -15.99 -28.08
N TYR A 272 18.99 -14.98 -28.94
CA TYR A 272 19.08 -13.57 -28.54
C TYR A 272 18.41 -12.66 -29.59
N PRO A 273 17.62 -11.65 -29.16
CA PRO A 273 17.09 -11.48 -27.81
C PRO A 273 15.91 -12.44 -27.54
N VAL A 274 15.67 -12.76 -26.27
CA VAL A 274 14.40 -13.31 -25.78
C VAL A 274 13.61 -12.23 -25.01
N GLN A 275 12.58 -12.60 -24.26
CA GLN A 275 11.84 -11.63 -23.43
C GLN A 275 12.69 -11.10 -22.26
N ARG A 276 12.32 -9.93 -21.72
CA ARG A 276 13.01 -9.32 -20.58
C ARG A 276 12.86 -10.20 -19.33
N ASP A 277 13.94 -10.31 -18.57
CA ASP A 277 13.98 -11.02 -17.28
C ASP A 277 13.45 -10.20 -16.10
N ASP A 278 13.19 -10.87 -14.97
CA ASP A 278 12.70 -10.30 -13.70
C ASP A 278 13.83 -10.15 -12.63
N GLN A 279 15.09 -9.98 -13.05
CA GLN A 279 16.24 -10.06 -12.13
C GLN A 279 16.35 -8.89 -11.15
N GLU A 280 15.66 -7.79 -11.44
CA GLU A 280 15.63 -6.54 -10.65
C GLU A 280 14.42 -6.48 -9.69
N SER A 281 13.64 -7.56 -9.63
CA SER A 281 12.48 -7.74 -8.76
C SER A 281 12.72 -8.88 -7.77
N ILE A 282 11.66 -9.35 -7.10
CA ILE A 282 11.75 -10.50 -6.20
C ILE A 282 11.61 -11.86 -6.91
N ALA A 283 11.32 -11.93 -8.22
CA ALA A 283 11.38 -13.17 -9.03
C ALA A 283 10.56 -14.34 -8.44
N VAL A 284 9.31 -14.07 -8.06
CA VAL A 284 8.41 -15.05 -7.42
C VAL A 284 8.01 -16.23 -8.32
N SER A 285 8.18 -16.08 -9.63
CA SER A 285 7.89 -17.11 -10.64
C SER A 285 9.13 -17.40 -11.49
N GLY A 286 10.32 -17.32 -10.87
CA GLY A 286 11.62 -17.45 -11.51
C GLY A 286 12.09 -16.15 -12.19
N VAL A 287 13.40 -16.05 -12.50
CA VAL A 287 13.97 -14.87 -13.18
C VAL A 287 13.59 -14.82 -14.66
N LEU A 288 13.41 -16.00 -15.26
CA LEU A 288 12.72 -16.24 -16.52
C LEU A 288 11.69 -17.37 -16.29
N PRO A 289 10.68 -17.50 -17.17
CA PRO A 289 9.78 -18.65 -17.12
C PRO A 289 10.55 -19.96 -17.24
N ALA A 290 10.08 -21.01 -16.55
CA ALA A 290 10.78 -22.30 -16.58
C ALA A 290 10.82 -22.88 -18.00
N MET A 291 11.93 -23.55 -18.32
CA MET A 291 12.21 -24.14 -19.62
C MET A 291 12.49 -25.64 -19.45
N ALA A 292 12.41 -26.40 -20.54
CA ALA A 292 12.69 -27.84 -20.52
C ALA A 292 13.41 -28.31 -21.79
N PHE A 293 14.37 -29.22 -21.65
CA PHE A 293 14.92 -29.94 -22.80
C PHE A 293 13.94 -31.01 -23.29
N THR A 294 13.91 -31.24 -24.60
CA THR A 294 13.27 -32.44 -25.14
C THR A 294 13.96 -33.70 -24.61
N PRO A 295 13.26 -34.84 -24.48
CA PRO A 295 13.84 -36.06 -23.91
C PRO A 295 15.14 -36.51 -24.58
N ASP A 296 15.26 -36.27 -25.89
CA ASP A 296 16.43 -36.59 -26.71
C ASP A 296 17.59 -35.57 -26.60
N SER A 297 17.44 -34.52 -25.78
CA SER A 297 18.40 -33.43 -25.58
C SER A 297 18.75 -32.60 -26.83
N LYS A 298 17.97 -32.73 -27.92
CA LYS A 298 18.26 -32.03 -29.19
C LYS A 298 17.61 -30.65 -29.29
N SER A 299 16.59 -30.38 -28.49
CA SER A 299 15.89 -29.09 -28.50
C SER A 299 15.60 -28.61 -27.07
N LEU A 300 15.47 -27.30 -26.93
CA LEU A 300 14.95 -26.62 -25.76
C LEU A 300 13.54 -26.10 -26.04
N ILE A 301 12.60 -26.33 -25.13
CA ILE A 301 11.28 -25.72 -25.11
C ILE A 301 11.32 -24.54 -24.14
N ALA A 302 11.02 -23.34 -24.63
CA ALA A 302 11.06 -22.11 -23.85
C ALA A 302 9.94 -21.14 -24.27
N SER A 303 9.40 -20.39 -23.31
CA SER A 303 8.39 -19.36 -23.58
C SER A 303 9.04 -17.98 -23.70
N PHE A 304 8.81 -17.31 -24.83
CA PHE A 304 9.14 -15.90 -25.03
C PHE A 304 8.40 -15.33 -26.23
N GLY A 305 8.23 -14.01 -26.26
CA GLY A 305 7.48 -13.35 -27.34
C GLY A 305 5.99 -13.71 -27.32
N GLY A 306 5.47 -14.14 -26.16
CA GLY A 306 4.11 -14.65 -26.01
C GLY A 306 3.90 -15.98 -26.74
N LYS A 307 4.97 -16.71 -27.07
CA LYS A 307 4.89 -18.00 -27.76
C LYS A 307 5.66 -19.05 -26.99
N ILE A 308 5.26 -20.31 -27.16
CA ILE A 308 6.08 -21.47 -26.80
C ILE A 308 6.99 -21.75 -27.99
N ASN A 309 8.30 -21.80 -27.79
CA ASN A 309 9.29 -21.94 -28.85
C ASN A 309 10.11 -23.21 -28.66
N LYS A 310 10.38 -23.91 -29.76
CA LYS A 310 11.33 -25.01 -29.85
C LYS A 310 12.64 -24.48 -30.44
N ILE A 311 13.72 -24.55 -29.67
CA ILE A 311 15.05 -24.09 -30.08
C ILE A 311 15.96 -25.30 -30.29
N THR A 312 16.50 -25.46 -31.49
CA THR A 312 17.41 -26.56 -31.81
C THR A 312 18.80 -26.29 -31.21
N ILE A 313 19.36 -27.23 -30.44
CA ILE A 313 20.62 -27.05 -29.69
C ILE A 313 21.83 -26.93 -30.62
N GLU A 314 21.82 -27.65 -31.74
CA GLU A 314 22.93 -27.69 -32.69
C GLU A 314 23.19 -26.31 -33.31
N ASN A 315 22.15 -25.65 -33.81
CA ASN A 315 22.26 -24.44 -34.63
C ASN A 315 21.53 -23.19 -34.06
N GLY A 316 20.80 -23.31 -32.95
CA GLY A 316 20.04 -22.21 -32.34
C GLY A 316 18.76 -21.82 -33.09
N ASN A 317 18.33 -22.60 -34.09
CA ASN A 317 17.11 -22.29 -34.84
C ASN A 317 15.88 -22.38 -33.93
N SER A 318 15.09 -21.32 -33.86
CA SER A 318 13.90 -21.21 -33.01
C SER A 318 12.64 -21.18 -33.86
N VAL A 319 11.68 -22.06 -33.53
CA VAL A 319 10.38 -22.14 -34.20
C VAL A 319 9.28 -22.11 -33.14
N ALA A 320 8.29 -21.22 -33.33
CA ALA A 320 7.12 -21.17 -32.47
C ALA A 320 6.25 -22.42 -32.65
N ILE A 321 5.87 -23.06 -31.54
CA ILE A 321 4.88 -24.12 -31.47
C ILE A 321 3.51 -23.43 -31.36
N PRO A 322 2.62 -23.58 -32.35
CA PRO A 322 1.33 -22.91 -32.33
C PRO A 322 0.45 -23.51 -31.22
N TYR A 323 -0.19 -22.65 -30.44
CA TYR A 323 -1.19 -23.09 -29.47
C TYR A 323 -2.37 -22.12 -29.43
N GLU A 324 -3.54 -22.64 -29.01
CA GLU A 324 -4.73 -21.84 -28.77
C GLU A 324 -5.34 -22.25 -27.42
N VAL A 325 -5.42 -21.29 -26.50
CA VAL A 325 -6.22 -21.38 -25.28
C VAL A 325 -7.60 -20.82 -25.58
N ASP A 326 -8.61 -21.59 -25.22
CA ASP A 326 -10.03 -21.28 -25.36
C ASP A 326 -10.72 -21.75 -24.07
N GLY A 327 -10.70 -20.87 -23.06
CA GLY A 327 -11.11 -21.18 -21.70
C GLY A 327 -11.81 -20.00 -21.03
N LYS A 328 -12.14 -20.18 -19.74
CA LYS A 328 -12.73 -19.14 -18.90
C LYS A 328 -11.96 -19.02 -17.60
N LEU A 329 -11.58 -17.80 -17.25
CA LEU A 329 -10.99 -17.48 -15.96
C LEU A 329 -12.11 -17.11 -14.97
N GLU A 330 -12.06 -17.68 -13.78
CA GLU A 330 -12.95 -17.33 -12.67
C GLU A 330 -12.45 -16.05 -11.99
N LEU A 331 -13.36 -15.10 -11.77
CA LEU A 331 -13.07 -13.85 -11.07
C LEU A 331 -13.97 -13.70 -9.84
N GLY A 332 -13.38 -13.15 -8.78
CA GLY A 332 -14.09 -12.66 -7.62
C GLY A 332 -15.10 -11.55 -7.96
N PRO A 333 -15.95 -11.19 -7.00
CA PRO A 333 -16.98 -10.18 -7.20
C PRO A 333 -16.37 -8.82 -7.57
N GLU A 334 -17.11 -8.05 -8.36
CA GLU A 334 -16.73 -6.67 -8.64
C GLU A 334 -16.90 -5.79 -7.39
N VAL A 335 -15.85 -5.05 -7.04
CA VAL A 335 -15.82 -4.11 -5.90
C VAL A 335 -15.57 -2.70 -6.42
N LEU A 336 -16.27 -2.32 -7.49
CA LEU A 336 -16.25 -0.99 -8.08
C LEU A 336 -17.55 -0.26 -7.72
N PHE A 337 -17.46 0.90 -7.07
CA PHE A 337 -18.60 1.70 -6.61
C PHE A 337 -18.54 3.12 -7.17
N LYS A 338 -19.69 3.79 -7.27
CA LYS A 338 -19.77 5.21 -7.66
C LYS A 338 -19.98 6.09 -6.42
N TYR A 339 -19.21 7.17 -6.32
CA TYR A 339 -19.20 8.11 -5.19
C TYR A 339 -19.54 9.53 -5.67
N PRO A 340 -20.80 9.80 -6.07
CA PRO A 340 -21.18 11.08 -6.62
C PRO A 340 -20.99 12.23 -5.63
N ILE A 341 -20.47 13.36 -6.10
CA ILE A 341 -20.19 14.54 -5.29
C ILE A 341 -21.44 15.41 -5.17
N LYS A 342 -21.89 15.64 -3.93
CA LYS A 342 -23.07 16.44 -3.62
C LYS A 342 -22.71 17.91 -3.35
N ASP A 343 -23.51 18.81 -3.92
CA ASP A 343 -23.47 20.25 -3.65
C ASP A 343 -24.34 20.60 -2.43
N THR A 344 -23.81 20.33 -1.22
CA THR A 344 -24.46 20.73 0.04
C THR A 344 -23.87 22.06 0.55
N SER A 345 -24.64 22.82 1.33
CA SER A 345 -24.17 24.09 1.92
C SER A 345 -23.18 23.88 3.08
N ALA A 346 -23.24 22.72 3.73
CA ALA A 346 -22.38 22.34 4.83
C ALA A 346 -22.03 20.85 4.77
N ALA A 347 -20.96 20.48 5.47
CA ALA A 347 -20.52 19.11 5.74
C ALA A 347 -20.18 18.97 7.22
N MET A 348 -20.32 17.76 7.75
CA MET A 348 -19.85 17.43 9.09
C MET A 348 -18.34 17.23 9.04
N ALA A 349 -17.60 17.76 10.01
CA ALA A 349 -16.18 17.45 10.15
C ALA A 349 -15.97 15.94 10.34
N THR A 350 -14.99 15.41 9.64
CA THR A 350 -14.66 13.98 9.63
C THR A 350 -13.95 13.54 10.91
N GLN A 351 -13.26 14.47 11.59
CA GLN A 351 -12.46 14.17 12.76
C GLN A 351 -12.61 15.24 13.86
N ILE A 352 -12.72 14.79 15.11
CA ILE A 352 -12.34 15.59 16.29
C ILE A 352 -10.96 15.14 16.76
N ARG A 353 -10.14 16.08 17.21
CA ARG A 353 -8.77 15.81 17.65
C ARG A 353 -8.55 16.22 19.10
N ASP A 354 -7.63 15.51 19.74
CA ASP A 354 -7.15 15.82 21.10
C ASP A 354 -8.29 15.97 22.13
N ALA A 355 -9.34 15.14 22.03
CA ALA A 355 -10.51 15.25 22.88
C ALA A 355 -10.18 14.86 24.33
N VAL A 356 -10.40 15.78 25.27
CA VAL A 356 -10.08 15.61 26.69
C VAL A 356 -11.25 16.03 27.58
N PRO A 357 -11.74 15.16 28.48
CA PRO A 357 -12.83 15.49 29.39
C PRO A 357 -12.37 16.48 30.48
N SER A 358 -13.30 17.30 30.97
CA SER A 358 -13.06 18.10 32.18
C SER A 358 -12.83 17.20 33.39
N PRO A 359 -12.19 17.68 34.47
CA PRO A 359 -11.92 16.87 35.66
C PRO A 359 -13.17 16.24 36.31
N ASP A 360 -14.32 16.91 36.20
CA ASP A 360 -15.61 16.42 36.67
C ASP A 360 -16.38 15.56 35.65
N GLY A 361 -15.82 15.38 34.44
CA GLY A 361 -16.40 14.61 33.34
C GLY A 361 -17.61 15.26 32.64
N LYS A 362 -18.01 16.47 33.04
CA LYS A 362 -19.24 17.13 32.53
C LYS A 362 -19.04 17.92 31.24
N LYS A 363 -17.81 18.17 30.83
CA LYS A 363 -17.47 18.90 29.60
C LYS A 363 -16.39 18.15 28.81
N LEU A 364 -16.32 18.44 27.52
CA LEU A 364 -15.30 17.94 26.61
C LEU A 364 -14.65 19.11 25.87
N ALA A 365 -13.32 19.19 25.90
CA ALA A 365 -12.53 20.10 25.07
C ALA A 365 -11.85 19.31 23.95
N PHE A 366 -11.82 19.86 22.73
CA PHE A 366 -11.30 19.18 21.54
C PHE A 366 -11.06 20.19 20.43
N THR A 367 -10.41 19.76 19.34
CA THR A 367 -10.16 20.61 18.17
C THR A 367 -10.78 20.06 16.89
N VAL A 368 -11.24 20.96 16.02
CA VAL A 368 -11.86 20.66 14.72
C VAL A 368 -11.42 21.73 13.73
N LEU A 369 -10.86 21.31 12.58
CA LEU A 369 -10.26 22.22 11.56
C LEU A 369 -9.32 23.27 12.22
N ASN A 370 -8.43 22.80 13.11
CA ASN A 370 -7.47 23.63 13.84
C ASN A 370 -8.09 24.71 14.75
N ARG A 371 -9.35 24.56 15.19
CA ARG A 371 -10.03 25.47 16.11
C ARG A 371 -10.44 24.75 17.39
N LEU A 372 -10.33 25.43 18.53
CA LEU A 372 -10.67 24.91 19.85
C LEU A 372 -12.18 24.99 20.11
N TYR A 373 -12.76 23.89 20.58
CA TYR A 373 -14.17 23.77 20.96
C TYR A 373 -14.32 23.23 22.38
N VAL A 374 -15.43 23.62 23.01
CA VAL A 374 -15.92 23.03 24.26
C VAL A 374 -17.40 22.69 24.11
N MET A 375 -17.83 21.59 24.71
CA MET A 375 -19.25 21.24 24.85
C MET A 375 -19.55 20.68 26.24
N ASP A 376 -20.79 20.85 26.69
CA ASP A 376 -21.32 20.01 27.78
C ASP A 376 -21.40 18.57 27.28
N TYR A 377 -21.01 17.61 28.11
CA TYR A 377 -20.88 16.20 27.73
C TYR A 377 -21.87 15.33 28.54
N PRO A 378 -22.56 14.34 27.92
CA PRO A 378 -22.44 13.90 26.52
C PRO A 378 -23.32 14.66 25.50
N ASN A 379 -24.32 15.41 25.96
CA ASN A 379 -25.44 15.85 25.09
C ASN A 379 -25.42 17.33 24.68
N GLY A 380 -24.36 18.08 25.01
CA GLY A 380 -24.27 19.50 24.70
C GLY A 380 -24.01 19.78 23.21
N THR A 381 -24.16 21.04 22.82
CA THR A 381 -23.78 21.51 21.48
C THR A 381 -22.34 22.01 21.51
N PRO A 382 -21.44 21.54 20.62
CA PRO A 382 -20.12 22.13 20.41
C PRO A 382 -20.15 23.65 20.20
N LYS A 383 -19.36 24.37 21.00
CA LYS A 383 -19.14 25.81 20.85
C LYS A 383 -17.66 26.07 20.66
N ARG A 384 -17.34 26.85 19.62
CA ARG A 384 -15.96 27.32 19.41
C ARG A 384 -15.58 28.22 20.57
N LEU A 385 -14.43 27.96 21.19
CA LEU A 385 -14.03 28.62 22.43
C LEU A 385 -13.37 29.99 22.18
N THR A 386 -12.71 30.16 21.03
CA THR A 386 -12.02 31.41 20.68
C THR A 386 -12.42 31.90 19.28
N ALA A 387 -12.05 33.14 18.96
CA ALA A 387 -12.21 33.72 17.63
C ALA A 387 -10.94 33.68 16.76
N ASN A 388 -9.85 33.05 17.24
CA ASN A 388 -8.52 33.10 16.62
C ASN A 388 -8.45 32.34 15.30
N ASP A 389 -7.60 32.77 14.37
CA ASP A 389 -7.41 32.15 13.06
C ASP A 389 -6.11 31.33 12.92
N PHE A 390 -5.21 31.40 13.90
CA PHE A 390 -4.06 30.50 14.02
C PHE A 390 -4.49 29.07 14.40
N THR A 391 -3.58 28.09 14.26
CA THR A 391 -3.85 26.71 14.68
C THR A 391 -3.98 26.64 16.18
N GLU A 392 -5.05 26.03 16.70
CA GLU A 392 -5.23 25.71 18.12
C GLU A 392 -5.21 24.19 18.28
N ALA A 393 -4.33 23.66 19.12
CA ALA A 393 -4.07 22.21 19.22
C ALA A 393 -3.82 21.75 20.66
N GLN A 394 -4.02 20.45 20.90
CA GLN A 394 -3.65 19.75 22.13
C GLN A 394 -4.13 20.42 23.44
N PRO A 395 -5.46 20.68 23.60
CA PRO A 395 -5.98 21.26 24.83
C PRO A 395 -5.75 20.36 26.05
N SER A 396 -5.64 20.97 27.23
CA SER A 396 -5.63 20.30 28.53
C SER A 396 -6.35 21.16 29.57
N TRP A 397 -7.16 20.52 30.41
CA TRP A 397 -7.87 21.20 31.50
C TRP A 397 -6.97 21.48 32.69
N SER A 398 -7.20 22.60 33.39
CA SER A 398 -6.70 22.80 34.75
C SER A 398 -7.36 21.79 35.72
N PRO A 399 -6.70 21.40 36.82
CA PRO A 399 -7.26 20.43 37.77
C PRO A 399 -8.60 20.83 38.39
N ASP A 400 -8.88 22.13 38.48
CA ASP A 400 -10.15 22.68 38.96
C ASP A 400 -11.23 22.79 37.86
N GLY A 401 -10.90 22.46 36.61
CA GLY A 401 -11.81 22.50 35.46
C GLY A 401 -12.21 23.89 34.99
N LYS A 402 -11.60 24.98 35.51
CA LYS A 402 -12.01 26.35 35.16
C LYS A 402 -11.35 26.87 33.90
N SER A 403 -10.14 26.41 33.59
CA SER A 403 -9.34 26.92 32.46
C SER A 403 -8.82 25.79 31.58
N ILE A 404 -8.49 26.13 30.34
CA ILE A 404 -7.91 25.23 29.34
C ILE A 404 -6.61 25.85 28.85
N VAL A 405 -5.52 25.07 28.90
CA VAL A 405 -4.27 25.39 28.21
C VAL A 405 -4.26 24.75 26.82
N PHE A 406 -3.73 25.43 25.81
CA PHE A 406 -3.55 24.88 24.47
C PHE A 406 -2.34 25.50 23.75
N SER A 407 -1.87 24.82 22.71
CA SER A 407 -0.77 25.26 21.87
C SER A 407 -1.31 25.99 20.66
N SER A 408 -0.62 27.05 20.26
CA SER A 408 -0.88 27.73 19.00
C SER A 408 0.22 27.48 17.97
N TRP A 409 -0.12 27.58 16.68
CA TRP A 409 0.87 27.68 15.62
C TRP A 409 0.46 28.68 14.52
N SER A 410 1.45 29.44 14.06
CA SER A 410 1.39 30.32 12.89
C SER A 410 2.76 30.37 12.21
N ASN A 411 2.85 31.02 11.04
CA ASN A 411 4.13 31.32 10.40
C ASN A 411 5.09 32.19 11.24
N GLN A 412 4.66 32.79 12.34
CA GLN A 412 5.53 33.50 13.29
C GLN A 412 6.06 32.60 14.41
N GLY A 413 5.59 31.36 14.49
CA GLY A 413 5.85 30.43 15.59
C GLY A 413 4.60 30.20 16.44
N GLY A 414 4.75 29.33 17.43
CA GLY A 414 3.71 28.98 18.38
C GLY A 414 3.92 29.59 19.77
N PHE A 415 2.85 29.59 20.54
CA PHE A 415 2.78 30.06 21.92
C PHE A 415 1.85 29.17 22.75
N ILE A 416 2.05 29.17 24.07
CA ILE A 416 1.10 28.54 25.00
C ILE A 416 0.08 29.59 25.44
N HIS A 417 -1.19 29.21 25.35
CA HIS A 417 -2.32 30.04 25.75
C HIS A 417 -3.13 29.37 26.84
N VAL A 418 -3.68 30.17 27.75
CA VAL A 418 -4.65 29.74 28.76
C VAL A 418 -5.92 30.57 28.58
N VAL A 419 -7.07 29.91 28.56
CA VAL A 419 -8.38 30.56 28.42
C VAL A 419 -9.37 29.96 29.41
N SER A 420 -10.31 30.75 29.92
CA SER A 420 -11.40 30.23 30.73
C SER A 420 -12.27 29.26 29.92
N SER A 421 -12.86 28.27 30.59
CA SER A 421 -13.71 27.25 29.95
C SER A 421 -15.02 27.80 29.33
N ASP A 422 -15.34 29.07 29.57
CA ASP A 422 -16.44 29.81 28.93
C ASP A 422 -15.99 30.68 27.74
N GLY A 423 -14.69 30.68 27.42
CA GLY A 423 -14.08 31.43 26.32
C GLY A 423 -13.58 32.83 26.70
N THR A 424 -13.75 33.26 27.95
CA THR A 424 -13.26 34.56 28.43
C THR A 424 -11.78 34.50 28.85
N GLY A 425 -11.14 35.67 28.97
CA GLY A 425 -9.82 35.78 29.61
C GLY A 425 -8.69 35.01 28.92
N LEU A 426 -8.65 35.02 27.58
CA LEU A 426 -7.56 34.42 26.82
C LEU A 426 -6.23 35.16 27.09
N ASN A 427 -5.23 34.43 27.60
CA ASN A 427 -3.91 34.94 27.93
C ASN A 427 -2.82 34.09 27.28
N THR A 428 -1.87 34.73 26.62
CA THR A 428 -0.61 34.09 26.19
C THR A 428 0.37 34.09 27.36
N ILE A 429 0.82 32.90 27.77
CA ILE A 429 1.62 32.76 29.01
C ILE A 429 3.13 32.65 28.74
N THR A 430 3.53 32.35 27.51
CA THR A 430 4.92 32.31 27.06
C THR A 430 5.38 33.65 26.45
N LYS A 431 6.55 34.15 26.85
CA LYS A 431 7.14 35.40 26.31
C LYS A 431 7.79 35.23 24.94
N THR A 432 8.28 34.04 24.64
CA THR A 432 9.01 33.71 23.40
C THR A 432 8.26 32.66 22.61
N SER A 433 8.30 32.77 21.29
CA SER A 433 7.73 31.78 20.39
C SER A 433 8.51 30.46 20.44
N GLY A 434 7.82 29.34 20.25
CA GLY A 434 8.36 27.99 20.16
C GLY A 434 7.40 27.09 19.39
N LEU A 435 7.76 25.82 19.19
CA LEU A 435 6.76 24.79 19.01
C LEU A 435 6.52 24.16 20.37
N PHE A 436 5.27 24.16 20.84
CA PHE A 436 4.90 23.64 22.16
C PHE A 436 3.98 22.44 22.00
N GLN A 437 4.34 21.31 22.60
CA GLN A 437 3.63 20.05 22.44
C GLN A 437 3.37 19.36 23.78
N SER A 438 2.36 18.49 23.80
CA SER A 438 2.05 17.58 24.91
C SER A 438 1.87 18.29 26.26
N MET A 439 1.21 19.47 26.27
CA MET A 439 1.07 20.24 27.51
C MET A 439 0.14 19.55 28.51
N ARG A 440 0.54 19.50 29.78
CA ARG A 440 -0.26 18.96 30.89
C ARG A 440 -0.07 19.79 32.15
N TYR A 441 -1.16 20.02 32.89
CA TYR A 441 -1.05 20.51 34.26
C TYR A 441 -0.49 19.41 35.17
N ASN A 442 0.32 19.80 36.14
CA ASN A 442 0.62 18.92 37.27
C ASN A 442 -0.60 18.77 38.19
N THR A 443 -0.52 17.88 39.17
CA THR A 443 -1.65 17.43 39.97
C THR A 443 -2.30 18.53 40.81
N ASP A 444 -1.53 19.50 41.32
CA ASP A 444 -2.03 20.65 42.08
C ASP A 444 -2.36 21.88 41.20
N GLY A 445 -2.01 21.83 39.91
CA GLY A 445 -2.25 22.90 38.95
C GLY A 445 -1.27 24.07 39.04
N SER A 446 -0.21 24.00 39.83
CA SER A 446 0.80 25.05 39.97
C SER A 446 1.77 25.15 38.79
N LYS A 447 1.88 24.10 37.97
CA LYS A 447 2.81 24.02 36.82
C LYS A 447 2.14 23.40 35.59
N ILE A 448 2.55 23.85 34.43
CA ILE A 448 2.24 23.23 33.13
C ILE A 448 3.54 22.67 32.57
N ILE A 449 3.62 21.35 32.38
CA ILE A 449 4.73 20.68 31.69
C ILE A 449 4.45 20.58 30.19
N PHE A 450 5.49 20.65 29.37
CA PHE A 450 5.40 20.55 27.91
C PHE A 450 6.74 20.20 27.28
N ILE A 451 6.70 19.83 26.00
CA ILE A 451 7.89 19.74 25.15
C ILE A 451 7.99 21.04 24.34
N GLN A 452 9.19 21.63 24.34
CA GLN A 452 9.51 22.83 23.57
C GLN A 452 10.54 22.50 22.50
N SER A 453 10.22 22.83 21.25
CA SER A 453 11.17 22.83 20.13
C SER A 453 11.46 24.26 19.65
N PRO A 454 12.67 24.53 19.12
CA PRO A 454 12.96 25.78 18.46
C PRO A 454 12.02 26.04 17.27
N VAL A 455 11.52 27.27 17.14
CA VAL A 455 10.62 27.67 16.02
C VAL A 455 11.23 27.33 14.66
N GLN A 456 12.54 27.53 14.51
CA GLN A 456 13.23 27.33 13.24
C GLN A 456 13.16 25.88 12.76
N LYS A 457 13.18 24.87 13.66
CA LYS A 457 13.12 23.46 13.28
C LYS A 457 11.80 23.12 12.58
N PHE A 458 10.68 23.57 13.14
CA PHE A 458 9.37 23.30 12.55
C PHE A 458 9.06 24.16 11.32
N LYS A 459 9.63 25.38 11.24
CA LYS A 459 9.59 26.21 10.03
C LYS A 459 10.37 25.60 8.86
N ALA A 460 11.58 25.09 9.13
CA ALA A 460 12.44 24.48 8.12
C ALA A 460 11.91 23.10 7.66
N SER A 461 11.20 22.39 8.52
CA SER A 461 10.57 21.10 8.19
C SER A 461 9.58 21.21 7.02
N PHE A 462 9.94 20.53 5.93
CA PHE A 462 9.10 20.26 4.76
C PHE A 462 8.49 18.86 4.80
N ASP A 463 9.03 17.97 5.64
CA ASP A 463 8.53 16.62 5.91
C ASP A 463 7.37 16.61 6.92
N PRO A 464 6.61 15.51 7.00
CA PRO A 464 5.58 15.33 8.04
C PRO A 464 6.11 15.40 9.48
N THR A 465 7.42 15.20 9.67
CA THR A 465 8.13 15.26 10.97
C THR A 465 9.31 16.24 10.94
N TYR A 466 9.94 16.46 12.10
CA TYR A 466 11.15 17.26 12.23
C TYR A 466 12.18 16.57 13.15
N ASP A 467 13.44 17.00 13.06
CA ASP A 467 14.53 16.56 13.94
C ASP A 467 14.33 17.11 15.36
N ASP A 468 14.17 16.20 16.31
CA ASP A 468 13.83 16.46 17.72
C ASP A 468 15.07 16.53 18.65
N ALA A 469 16.30 16.53 18.11
CA ALA A 469 17.52 16.53 18.91
C ALA A 469 17.67 17.75 19.86
N GLU A 470 17.03 18.87 19.53
CA GLU A 470 17.07 20.09 20.33
C GLU A 470 15.89 20.23 21.31
N ASP A 471 14.93 19.31 21.27
CA ASP A 471 13.71 19.40 22.07
C ASP A 471 14.03 19.38 23.57
N ASN A 472 13.39 20.28 24.30
CA ASN A 472 13.50 20.39 25.76
C ASN A 472 12.20 19.93 26.42
N LEU A 473 12.33 19.22 27.52
CA LEU A 473 11.24 19.06 28.48
C LEU A 473 11.25 20.26 29.42
N CYS A 474 10.12 20.96 29.51
CA CYS A 474 10.02 22.24 30.20
C CYS A 474 8.77 22.32 31.08
N TRP A 475 8.78 23.27 32.03
CA TRP A 475 7.57 23.69 32.72
C TRP A 475 7.45 25.23 32.81
N ILE A 476 6.22 25.71 32.99
CA ILE A 476 5.89 27.13 33.21
C ILE A 476 4.75 27.27 34.24
N SER A 477 4.65 28.42 34.90
CA SER A 477 3.48 28.80 35.70
C SER A 477 2.24 29.02 34.80
N PRO A 478 1.04 28.58 35.20
CA PRO A 478 -0.21 28.87 34.48
C PRO A 478 -0.54 30.36 34.36
N THR A 479 0.01 31.21 35.23
CA THR A 479 -0.15 32.67 35.15
C THR A 479 0.88 33.35 34.24
N GLY A 480 1.75 32.56 33.59
CA GLY A 480 2.88 33.04 32.80
C GLY A 480 4.14 33.26 33.62
N GLY A 481 5.22 33.60 32.93
CA GLY A 481 6.54 33.77 33.54
C GLY A 481 7.65 33.27 32.64
N ASP A 482 8.76 32.89 33.26
CA ASP A 482 9.90 32.30 32.56
C ASP A 482 9.71 30.79 32.39
N ILE A 483 10.20 30.25 31.26
CA ILE A 483 10.19 28.82 30.99
C ILE A 483 11.35 28.18 31.76
N HIS A 484 11.06 27.14 32.53
CA HIS A 484 12.05 26.35 33.25
C HIS A 484 12.34 25.05 32.49
N VAL A 485 13.58 24.89 32.02
CA VAL A 485 14.05 23.65 31.38
C VAL A 485 14.35 22.60 32.45
N ILE A 486 13.78 21.40 32.29
CA ILE A 486 14.00 20.25 33.16
C ILE A 486 15.19 19.44 32.63
N ASP A 487 15.12 19.03 31.36
CA ASP A 487 16.13 18.24 30.67
C ASP A 487 15.90 18.30 29.15
N LYS A 488 16.84 17.78 28.36
CA LYS A 488 16.59 17.45 26.95
C LYS A 488 15.60 16.29 26.85
N THR A 489 14.74 16.25 25.82
CA THR A 489 13.83 15.12 25.66
C THR A 489 14.61 13.82 25.39
N GLY A 490 15.63 13.86 24.52
CA GLY A 490 16.44 12.68 24.19
C GLY A 490 15.62 11.53 23.61
N GLY A 491 14.55 11.84 22.87
CA GLY A 491 13.58 10.85 22.37
C GLY A 491 12.47 10.48 23.36
N ARG A 492 12.47 11.04 24.58
CA ARG A 492 11.38 10.90 25.55
C ARG A 492 10.22 11.80 25.16
N TYR A 493 9.00 11.26 25.19
CA TYR A 493 7.79 12.00 24.83
C TYR A 493 6.66 11.73 25.82
N ASN A 494 5.52 12.39 25.61
CA ASN A 494 4.29 12.14 26.36
C ASN A 494 4.36 12.38 27.89
N PRO A 495 4.74 13.58 28.36
CA PRO A 495 4.76 13.90 29.79
C PRO A 495 3.37 13.82 30.44
N HIS A 496 3.26 13.12 31.58
CA HIS A 496 2.02 13.01 32.37
C HIS A 496 2.32 12.68 33.86
N PHE A 497 1.27 12.61 34.69
CA PHE A 497 1.39 12.54 36.15
C PHE A 497 0.44 11.53 36.80
N SER A 498 0.81 11.09 38.01
CA SER A 498 -0.04 10.35 38.95
C SER A 498 -0.25 11.19 40.22
N LYS A 499 -1.41 11.09 40.86
CA LYS A 499 -1.78 11.83 42.08
C LYS A 499 -0.92 11.45 43.29
N ASN A 500 -0.39 10.24 43.30
CA ASN A 500 0.30 9.65 44.45
C ASN A 500 1.83 9.75 44.35
N ASP A 501 2.35 10.43 43.33
CA ASP A 501 3.79 10.48 43.05
C ASP A 501 4.19 11.84 42.43
N ASP A 502 5.22 12.48 42.99
CA ASP A 502 5.74 13.76 42.49
C ASP A 502 6.83 13.56 41.44
N ARG A 503 6.48 12.82 40.39
CA ARG A 503 7.37 12.47 39.28
C ARG A 503 6.71 12.72 37.94
N ILE A 504 7.54 12.98 36.94
CA ILE A 504 7.12 13.15 35.57
C ILE A 504 7.23 11.80 34.87
N TYR A 505 6.11 11.27 34.40
CA TYR A 505 6.06 10.04 33.61
C TYR A 505 6.16 10.36 32.12
N LEU A 506 6.92 9.54 31.38
CA LEU A 506 7.26 9.72 29.96
C LEU A 506 7.26 8.36 29.23
N ASN A 507 7.29 8.41 27.90
CA ASN A 507 7.48 7.26 27.02
C ASN A 507 8.81 7.30 26.29
N THR A 508 9.41 6.12 26.06
CA THR A 508 10.54 5.92 25.13
C THR A 508 10.59 4.46 24.71
N ASP A 509 10.73 4.16 23.41
CA ASP A 509 10.93 2.80 22.87
C ASP A 509 9.99 1.70 23.41
N GLY A 510 8.69 2.02 23.56
CA GLY A 510 7.69 1.10 24.10
C GLY A 510 7.74 0.94 25.63
N SER A 511 8.48 1.79 26.33
CA SER A 511 8.61 1.80 27.78
C SER A 511 7.93 3.00 28.44
N LEU A 512 7.37 2.76 29.63
CA LEU A 512 6.97 3.77 30.59
C LEU A 512 8.15 4.03 31.52
N ILE A 513 8.59 5.28 31.56
CA ILE A 513 9.67 5.74 32.44
C ILE A 513 9.20 6.91 33.32
N SER A 514 9.94 7.24 34.36
CA SER A 514 9.74 8.51 35.06
C SER A 514 11.03 9.15 35.54
N ILE A 515 11.02 10.48 35.67
CA ILE A 515 12.13 11.32 36.15
C ILE A 515 11.65 12.27 37.25
N LYS A 516 12.60 12.87 37.97
CA LYS A 516 12.33 14.00 38.87
C LYS A 516 12.22 15.32 38.11
N TRP A 517 11.68 16.35 38.77
CA TRP A 517 11.57 17.72 38.24
C TRP A 517 12.91 18.41 37.93
N ASP A 518 14.03 17.86 38.40
CA ASP A 518 15.39 18.31 38.09
C ASP A 518 16.06 17.50 36.96
N GLY A 519 15.30 16.61 36.29
CA GLY A 519 15.79 15.75 35.20
C GLY A 519 16.49 14.47 35.67
N THR A 520 16.75 14.32 36.97
CA THR A 520 17.54 13.20 37.50
C THR A 520 16.72 11.95 37.84
N ASP A 521 17.42 10.89 38.26
CA ASP A 521 16.83 9.66 38.81
C ASP A 521 15.87 8.98 37.82
N GLN A 522 16.25 8.85 36.55
CA GLN A 522 15.39 8.15 35.58
C GLN A 522 15.15 6.69 35.97
N LYS A 523 13.88 6.29 35.99
CA LYS A 523 13.44 4.92 36.28
C LYS A 523 12.61 4.37 35.14
N THR A 524 12.88 3.13 34.75
CA THR A 524 12.03 2.37 33.82
C THR A 524 11.09 1.48 34.61
N HIS A 525 9.79 1.63 34.38
CA HIS A 525 8.75 0.89 35.11
C HIS A 525 8.31 -0.35 34.35
N ALA A 526 7.94 -0.19 33.09
CA ALA A 526 7.46 -1.27 32.24
C ALA A 526 7.83 -1.06 30.77
N LYS A 527 8.02 -2.15 30.04
CA LYS A 527 8.04 -2.19 28.57
C LYS A 527 6.80 -2.95 28.10
N ILE A 528 6.03 -2.38 27.19
CA ILE A 528 4.78 -2.98 26.70
C ILE A 528 4.91 -3.25 25.20
N ASN A 529 4.69 -4.51 24.81
CA ASN A 529 4.67 -4.93 23.41
C ASN A 529 3.36 -5.70 23.10
N GLY A 530 2.93 -5.74 21.84
CA GLY A 530 1.75 -6.47 21.40
C GLY A 530 2.06 -7.54 20.36
N ILE A 531 1.14 -7.73 19.42
CA ILE A 531 1.24 -8.81 18.43
C ILE A 531 2.48 -8.70 17.54
N THR A 532 2.96 -9.86 17.10
CA THR A 532 3.82 -9.98 15.92
C THR A 532 2.96 -9.98 14.67
N THR A 533 3.26 -9.10 13.73
CA THR A 533 2.52 -8.97 12.48
C THR A 533 3.20 -9.76 11.34
N PHE A 534 2.64 -9.75 10.12
CA PHE A 534 3.19 -10.55 9.02
C PHE A 534 4.40 -9.88 8.32
N GLY A 535 4.89 -8.74 8.81
CA GLY A 535 5.90 -7.88 8.17
C GLY A 535 7.35 -8.32 8.21
N SER A 536 8.18 -7.56 7.47
CA SER A 536 9.64 -7.74 7.34
C SER A 536 10.41 -6.41 7.43
N ILE A 537 9.90 -5.42 8.18
CA ILE A 537 10.54 -4.11 8.34
C ILE A 537 11.06 -3.92 9.78
N ALA A 538 12.28 -3.41 9.89
CA ALA A 538 12.86 -2.93 11.15
C ALA A 538 12.21 -1.60 11.59
N MET A 539 11.90 -1.45 12.89
CA MET A 539 11.42 -0.19 13.46
C MET A 539 12.61 0.66 13.96
N TYR A 540 12.52 1.99 13.84
CA TYR A 540 13.45 2.93 14.47
C TYR A 540 12.69 3.84 15.45
N LYS A 541 13.07 3.85 16.73
CA LYS A 541 12.41 4.62 17.81
C LYS A 541 10.87 4.42 17.88
N GLY A 542 10.40 3.19 17.70
CA GLY A 542 8.97 2.86 17.70
C GLY A 542 8.19 3.38 16.48
N LYS A 543 8.88 3.93 15.46
CA LYS A 543 8.30 4.37 14.19
C LYS A 543 8.81 3.47 13.05
N PRO A 544 8.01 3.24 11.99
CA PRO A 544 8.57 2.79 10.71
C PRO A 544 9.69 3.74 10.31
N VAL A 545 10.81 3.24 9.78
CA VAL A 545 11.91 4.11 9.33
C VAL A 545 11.35 5.13 8.32
N PRO A 546 11.32 6.44 8.65
CA PRO A 546 10.54 7.42 7.87
C PRO A 546 11.09 7.67 6.48
N SER A 547 12.37 7.36 6.23
CA SER A 547 12.98 7.65 4.94
C SER A 547 12.35 6.88 3.79
N ASP A 548 11.54 5.83 4.07
CA ASP A 548 10.93 5.01 3.02
C ASP A 548 9.83 4.04 3.55
N ALA A 549 8.88 4.51 4.37
CA ALA A 549 7.81 3.64 4.91
C ALA A 549 6.87 3.03 3.83
N CYS A 550 6.85 3.62 2.63
CA CYS A 550 6.16 3.11 1.43
C CYS A 550 7.03 2.17 0.59
N ILE A 551 8.28 2.00 0.98
CA ILE A 551 9.26 1.23 0.25
C ILE A 551 9.59 0.00 1.08
N VAL A 552 9.47 -1.11 0.40
CA VAL A 552 9.88 -2.39 0.91
C VAL A 552 11.41 -2.35 1.17
N PRO A 553 11.99 -2.94 2.24
CA PRO A 553 13.45 -2.94 2.39
C PRO A 553 14.14 -3.85 1.36
N GLU A 554 15.25 -3.36 0.80
CA GLU A 554 16.08 -4.04 -0.22
C GLU A 554 16.88 -5.23 0.38
N THR A 555 17.46 -5.00 1.57
CA THR A 555 18.37 -5.95 2.24
C THR A 555 17.81 -6.45 3.57
N LEU A 556 17.56 -7.76 3.67
CA LEU A 556 17.35 -8.46 4.95
C LEU A 556 18.53 -9.41 5.15
N GLY A 557 19.52 -8.92 5.90
CA GLY A 557 20.88 -9.46 5.89
C GLY A 557 21.22 -10.50 6.96
N THR A 558 20.35 -10.80 7.93
CA THR A 558 20.67 -11.66 9.07
C THR A 558 19.56 -12.65 9.41
N ASP A 559 19.90 -13.76 10.07
CA ASP A 559 18.94 -14.74 10.59
C ASP A 559 18.08 -14.14 11.71
N GLU A 560 18.59 -13.11 12.39
CA GLU A 560 17.79 -12.24 13.25
C GLU A 560 16.72 -11.51 12.43
N ALA A 561 16.97 -11.12 11.18
CA ALA A 561 15.97 -10.55 10.26
C ALA A 561 15.09 -11.59 9.55
N LYS A 562 15.40 -12.90 9.63
CA LYS A 562 14.56 -13.98 9.07
C LYS A 562 13.26 -14.18 9.85
N GLU A 563 13.22 -13.75 11.12
CA GLU A 563 12.05 -13.82 12.00
C GLU A 563 11.79 -12.58 12.89
N ASN A 564 12.66 -11.57 12.96
CA ASN A 564 12.38 -10.33 13.70
C ASN A 564 11.44 -9.40 12.94
N ASN A 565 10.16 -9.77 12.93
CA ASN A 565 9.16 -8.74 13.14
C ASN A 565 8.96 -8.68 14.67
N PRO A 566 9.73 -7.82 15.39
CA PRO A 566 9.64 -7.79 16.84
C PRO A 566 8.18 -7.52 17.26
N PRO A 567 7.74 -8.04 18.41
CA PRO A 567 6.45 -7.69 18.98
C PRO A 567 6.23 -6.17 18.91
N SER A 568 5.08 -5.75 18.38
CA SER A 568 4.84 -4.34 18.09
C SER A 568 4.92 -3.53 19.39
N PRO A 569 5.81 -2.54 19.54
CA PRO A 569 5.93 -1.79 20.79
C PRO A 569 4.72 -0.88 20.98
N ALA A 570 4.41 -0.53 22.24
CA ALA A 570 3.44 0.50 22.54
C ALA A 570 3.92 1.87 22.04
N SER A 571 3.10 2.51 21.21
CA SER A 571 3.32 3.86 20.69
C SER A 571 3.06 4.94 21.74
N GLU A 572 2.13 4.69 22.67
CA GLU A 572 1.80 5.58 23.78
C GLU A 572 1.54 4.73 25.03
N ILE A 573 2.04 5.16 26.19
CA ILE A 573 1.67 4.56 27.49
C ILE A 573 1.33 5.70 28.47
N TRP A 574 0.08 5.75 28.91
CA TRP A 574 -0.43 6.75 29.85
C TRP A 574 -0.77 6.11 31.18
N LEU A 575 0.03 6.36 32.21
CA LEU A 575 -0.27 5.94 33.57
C LEU A 575 -1.55 6.62 34.06
N SER A 576 -2.40 5.87 34.75
CA SER A 576 -3.63 6.37 35.34
C SER A 576 -3.32 7.37 36.46
N PRO A 577 -4.21 8.35 36.71
CA PRO A 577 -4.06 9.29 37.82
C PRO A 577 -3.90 8.63 39.20
N ASN A 578 -4.36 7.40 39.42
CA ASN A 578 -4.16 6.68 40.68
C ASN A 578 -2.84 5.86 40.72
N GLY A 579 -2.14 5.71 39.59
CA GLY A 579 -0.84 5.05 39.49
C GLY A 579 -0.88 3.52 39.34
N GLU A 580 -2.05 2.91 39.25
CA GLU A 580 -2.20 1.43 39.26
C GLU A 580 -2.25 0.80 37.87
N LYS A 581 -2.82 1.50 36.89
CA LYS A 581 -3.03 1.00 35.52
C LYS A 581 -2.43 1.97 34.52
N ALA A 582 -2.23 1.52 33.29
CA ALA A 582 -1.88 2.37 32.18
C ALA A 582 -2.73 2.06 30.96
N ILE A 583 -3.04 3.09 30.18
CA ILE A 583 -3.46 2.94 28.78
C ILE A 583 -2.19 2.60 28.00
N ALA A 584 -2.19 1.54 27.22
CA ALA A 584 -1.15 1.25 26.24
C ALA A 584 -1.76 1.21 24.84
N LYS A 585 -1.20 1.98 23.89
CA LYS A 585 -1.64 1.99 22.50
C LYS A 585 -0.67 1.20 21.62
N VAL A 586 -1.10 0.04 21.11
CA VAL A 586 -0.31 -0.85 20.24
C VAL A 586 -1.07 -1.12 18.94
N ASN A 587 -0.46 -0.82 17.78
CA ASN A 587 -1.07 -0.98 16.45
C ASN A 587 -2.51 -0.42 16.37
N ASN A 588 -2.69 0.82 16.80
CA ASN A 588 -3.96 1.54 16.94
C ASN A 588 -4.95 0.97 17.98
N ASN A 589 -4.70 -0.21 18.56
CA ASN A 589 -5.54 -0.75 19.62
C ASN A 589 -5.16 -0.17 20.99
N ILE A 590 -6.15 0.09 21.82
CA ILE A 590 -5.99 0.56 23.19
C ILE A 590 -6.16 -0.62 24.15
N TYR A 591 -5.26 -0.70 25.12
CA TYR A 591 -5.26 -1.68 26.20
C TYR A 591 -5.24 -0.97 27.56
N ALA A 592 -5.95 -1.52 28.55
CA ALA A 592 -5.68 -1.23 29.96
C ALA A 592 -4.73 -2.30 30.50
N VAL A 593 -3.63 -1.87 31.10
CA VAL A 593 -2.55 -2.74 31.60
C VAL A 593 -2.25 -2.37 33.04
N THR A 594 -2.30 -3.31 33.96
CA THR A 594 -1.85 -3.09 35.34
C THR A 594 -0.34 -2.91 35.38
N ILE A 595 0.14 -1.83 36.00
CA ILE A 595 1.57 -1.54 36.13
C ILE A 595 2.02 -1.94 37.54
N PRO A 596 2.84 -2.99 37.69
CA PRO A 596 3.24 -3.48 39.00
C PRO A 596 4.39 -2.66 39.59
N SER A 597 4.42 -2.54 40.91
CA SER A 597 5.59 -2.04 41.64
C SER A 597 6.49 -3.22 42.04
N THR A 598 7.50 -3.52 41.22
CA THR A 598 8.39 -4.69 41.45
C THR A 598 9.81 -4.30 41.86
N GLY A 599 10.14 -3.01 41.88
CA GLY A 599 11.50 -2.51 42.10
C GLY A 599 12.47 -2.72 40.93
N LYS A 600 12.03 -3.30 39.80
CA LYS A 600 12.81 -3.47 38.56
C LYS A 600 11.93 -3.31 37.32
N PRO A 601 12.49 -3.00 36.15
CA PRO A 601 11.70 -2.94 34.91
C PRO A 601 11.03 -4.28 34.61
N VAL A 602 9.75 -4.27 34.25
CA VAL A 602 9.01 -5.46 33.77
C VAL A 602 8.74 -5.36 32.26
N THR A 603 8.60 -6.50 31.59
CA THR A 603 8.07 -6.55 30.21
C THR A 603 6.69 -7.17 30.25
N ILE A 604 5.71 -6.53 29.59
CA ILE A 604 4.32 -6.96 29.53
C ILE A 604 3.94 -7.15 28.06
N SER A 605 3.50 -8.35 27.70
CA SER A 605 3.02 -8.66 26.36
C SER A 605 1.49 -8.62 26.30
N VAL A 606 0.94 -7.71 25.49
CA VAL A 606 -0.50 -7.62 25.20
C VAL A 606 -0.89 -8.29 23.87
N ALA A 607 -0.01 -9.15 23.33
CA ALA A 607 -0.30 -9.95 22.14
C ALA A 607 -1.51 -10.87 22.36
N ASP A 608 -1.57 -11.50 23.54
CA ASP A 608 -2.75 -12.09 24.14
C ASP A 608 -2.93 -11.44 25.52
N ALA A 609 -3.79 -10.43 25.59
CA ALA A 609 -3.99 -9.67 26.82
C ALA A 609 -4.52 -10.53 27.99
N SER A 610 -5.23 -11.64 27.68
CA SER A 610 -5.79 -12.53 28.70
C SER A 610 -4.75 -13.37 29.43
N SER A 611 -3.59 -13.57 28.79
CA SER A 611 -2.45 -14.32 29.33
C SER A 611 -1.23 -13.45 29.60
N ALA A 612 -1.40 -12.12 29.64
CA ALA A 612 -0.33 -11.18 29.91
C ALA A 612 0.25 -11.38 31.33
N GLU A 613 1.51 -10.99 31.52
CA GLU A 613 2.25 -11.16 32.78
C GLU A 613 1.57 -10.44 33.96
N PHE A 614 0.84 -9.37 33.67
CA PHE A 614 0.00 -8.63 34.61
C PHE A 614 -1.38 -8.39 33.99
N PRO A 615 -2.44 -8.24 34.81
CA PRO A 615 -3.80 -8.07 34.33
C PRO A 615 -3.87 -7.02 33.21
N SER A 616 -4.25 -7.46 32.02
CA SER A 616 -4.29 -6.64 30.82
C SER A 616 -5.58 -6.92 30.07
N LYS A 617 -6.11 -5.90 29.40
CA LYS A 617 -7.35 -6.01 28.64
C LYS A 617 -7.28 -5.17 27.39
N LYS A 618 -7.62 -5.77 26.25
CA LYS A 618 -7.87 -5.03 25.01
C LYS A 618 -9.22 -4.33 25.13
N ILE A 619 -9.24 -3.01 25.01
CA ILE A 619 -10.44 -2.19 25.19
C ILE A 619 -11.11 -1.88 23.84
N THR A 620 -10.31 -1.72 22.79
CA THR A 620 -10.83 -1.37 21.47
C THR A 620 -10.92 -2.57 20.55
N GLU A 621 -12.04 -2.67 19.85
CA GLU A 621 -12.18 -3.56 18.69
C GLU A 621 -11.66 -2.89 17.40
N LEU A 622 -12.01 -1.60 17.22
CA LEU A 622 -11.78 -0.82 16.00
C LEU A 622 -10.53 0.09 16.03
N GLY A 623 -9.81 0.07 17.15
CA GLY A 623 -8.74 1.02 17.45
C GLY A 623 -9.23 2.36 18.02
N GLY A 624 -8.32 3.30 18.25
CA GLY A 624 -8.63 4.60 18.85
C GLY A 624 -7.51 5.64 18.80
N GLU A 625 -7.92 6.89 18.77
CA GLU A 625 -7.09 8.09 18.65
C GLU A 625 -7.19 8.94 19.91
N PHE A 626 -6.11 9.65 20.25
CA PHE A 626 -6.07 10.59 21.37
C PHE A 626 -6.57 10.00 22.71
N PRO A 627 -6.06 8.84 23.17
CA PRO A 627 -6.56 8.24 24.39
C PRO A 627 -6.23 9.10 25.61
N SER A 628 -7.14 9.18 26.58
CA SER A 628 -6.96 9.91 27.82
C SER A 628 -7.70 9.28 29.00
N TRP A 629 -7.23 9.55 30.22
CA TRP A 629 -7.90 9.17 31.46
C TRP A 629 -8.82 10.29 31.94
N SER A 630 -9.97 9.91 32.53
CA SER A 630 -10.68 10.80 33.46
C SER A 630 -9.83 11.07 34.70
N ALA A 631 -10.07 12.20 35.37
CA ALA A 631 -9.29 12.60 36.54
C ALA A 631 -9.30 11.59 37.70
N GLY A 632 -10.33 10.74 37.82
CA GLY A 632 -10.39 9.65 38.81
C GLY A 632 -9.51 8.45 38.48
N GLY A 633 -9.22 8.22 37.19
CA GLY A 633 -8.43 7.07 36.73
C GLY A 633 -9.22 5.77 36.52
N GLU A 634 -10.55 5.80 36.61
CA GLU A 634 -11.40 4.62 36.37
C GLU A 634 -11.96 4.55 34.94
N THR A 635 -11.91 5.65 34.19
CA THR A 635 -12.55 5.79 32.88
C THR A 635 -11.55 6.22 31.83
N ILE A 636 -11.58 5.55 30.68
CA ILE A 636 -10.73 5.79 29.51
C ILE A 636 -11.57 6.40 28.40
N HIS A 637 -11.05 7.46 27.79
CA HIS A 637 -11.65 8.17 26.67
C HIS A 637 -10.76 8.02 25.43
N TRP A 638 -11.35 7.96 24.24
CA TRP A 638 -10.63 8.11 22.97
C TRP A 638 -11.59 8.60 21.89
N SER A 639 -11.03 9.07 20.78
CA SER A 639 -11.79 9.43 19.59
C SER A 639 -11.54 8.45 18.46
N LEU A 640 -12.49 8.36 17.54
CA LEU A 640 -12.31 7.68 16.26
C LEU A 640 -13.09 8.46 15.20
N GLY A 641 -12.38 9.21 14.35
CA GLY A 641 -13.03 10.22 13.52
C GLY A 641 -13.77 11.25 14.38
N ALA A 642 -15.04 11.50 14.11
CA ALA A 642 -15.88 12.43 14.88
C ALA A 642 -16.59 11.79 16.09
N ALA A 643 -16.39 10.50 16.34
CA ALA A 643 -16.93 9.81 17.51
C ALA A 643 -16.00 9.96 18.72
N HIS A 644 -16.57 10.22 19.89
CA HIS A 644 -15.92 10.15 21.20
C HIS A 644 -16.45 8.94 21.95
N ILE A 645 -15.57 8.10 22.46
CA ILE A 645 -15.92 6.84 23.12
C ILE A 645 -15.41 6.86 24.56
N VAL A 646 -16.24 6.33 25.47
CA VAL A 646 -15.98 6.30 26.91
C VAL A 646 -16.12 4.87 27.43
N TYR A 647 -15.08 4.38 28.10
CA TYR A 647 -15.04 3.04 28.65
C TYR A 647 -14.72 3.10 30.15
N ASN A 648 -15.65 2.62 30.98
CA ASN A 648 -15.44 2.53 32.41
C ASN A 648 -14.84 1.16 32.78
N VAL A 649 -13.61 1.16 33.30
CA VAL A 649 -12.86 -0.07 33.57
C VAL A 649 -13.53 -0.91 34.65
N ALA A 650 -13.97 -0.29 35.75
CA ALA A 650 -14.58 -0.99 36.88
C ALA A 650 -15.96 -1.58 36.53
N GLN A 651 -16.78 -0.84 35.77
CA GLN A 651 -18.07 -1.34 35.29
C GLN A 651 -17.90 -2.51 34.33
N ALA A 652 -16.90 -2.45 33.44
CA ALA A 652 -16.62 -3.54 32.52
C ALA A 652 -16.16 -4.81 33.26
N GLU A 653 -15.29 -4.67 34.26
CA GLU A 653 -14.85 -5.78 35.12
C GLU A 653 -16.04 -6.38 35.90
N ALA A 654 -16.89 -5.55 36.51
CA ALA A 654 -18.08 -6.01 37.22
C ALA A 654 -19.10 -6.71 36.30
N PHE A 655 -19.27 -6.20 35.08
CA PHE A 655 -20.13 -6.82 34.07
C PHE A 655 -19.60 -8.21 33.71
N GLU A 656 -18.30 -8.34 33.45
CA GLU A 656 -17.68 -9.63 33.13
C GLU A 656 -17.75 -10.64 34.27
N ASP A 657 -17.55 -10.20 35.51
CA ASP A 657 -17.71 -11.06 36.69
C ASP A 657 -19.16 -11.52 36.85
N SER A 658 -20.14 -10.66 36.53
CA SER A 658 -21.55 -11.05 36.49
C SER A 658 -21.83 -12.10 35.42
N VAL A 659 -21.23 -11.97 34.23
CA VAL A 659 -21.37 -12.92 33.11
C VAL A 659 -20.70 -14.24 33.44
N LYS A 660 -19.48 -14.23 34.02
CA LYS A 660 -18.78 -15.44 34.49
C LYS A 660 -19.57 -16.16 35.57
N THR A 661 -20.14 -15.42 36.52
CA THR A 661 -20.98 -15.96 37.59
C THR A 661 -22.25 -16.59 37.02
N ALA A 662 -22.92 -15.90 36.10
CA ALA A 662 -24.11 -16.41 35.42
C ALA A 662 -23.81 -17.68 34.59
N LYS A 663 -22.66 -17.72 33.89
CA LYS A 663 -22.22 -18.89 33.14
C LYS A 663 -21.93 -20.07 34.08
N LYS A 664 -21.20 -19.85 35.18
CA LYS A 664 -20.93 -20.88 36.19
C LYS A 664 -22.22 -21.41 36.83
N LEU A 665 -23.19 -20.54 37.12
CA LEU A 665 -24.50 -20.94 37.65
C LEU A 665 -25.33 -21.71 36.61
N ALA A 666 -25.24 -21.35 35.33
CA ALA A 666 -25.91 -22.07 34.24
C ALA A 666 -25.29 -23.45 34.01
N GLU A 667 -23.95 -23.56 34.04
CA GLU A 667 -23.22 -24.82 33.97
C GLU A 667 -23.54 -25.71 35.18
N GLN A 668 -23.58 -25.14 36.39
CA GLN A 668 -24.00 -25.87 37.60
C GLN A 668 -25.46 -26.35 37.53
N LYS A 669 -26.38 -25.54 37.00
CA LYS A 669 -27.77 -25.97 36.74
C LYS A 669 -27.87 -27.06 35.68
N SER A 670 -27.06 -26.99 34.63
CA SER A 670 -27.01 -28.03 33.60
C SER A 670 -26.44 -29.35 34.14
N ALA A 671 -25.50 -29.29 35.09
CA ALA A 671 -24.92 -30.45 35.75
C ALA A 671 -25.88 -31.11 36.76
N THR A 672 -26.80 -30.35 37.37
CA THR A 672 -27.87 -30.90 38.22
C THR A 672 -29.07 -31.45 37.43
N ASP A 673 -29.33 -30.95 36.21
CA ASP A 673 -30.41 -31.45 35.34
C ASP A 673 -30.03 -32.71 34.52
N THR A 674 -28.77 -33.15 34.55
CA THR A 674 -28.31 -34.39 33.88
C THR A 674 -28.86 -35.71 34.48
N ALA A 675 -29.83 -35.65 35.40
CA ALA A 675 -30.57 -36.82 35.87
C ALA A 675 -31.83 -37.18 35.04
N SER A 676 -32.18 -36.46 33.95
CA SER A 676 -33.20 -36.97 33.02
C SER A 676 -33.07 -36.49 31.57
N LYS A 677 -33.08 -37.49 30.67
CA LYS A 677 -33.26 -37.46 29.20
C LYS A 677 -32.13 -36.94 28.32
N ALA A 678 -31.48 -37.90 27.64
CA ALA A 678 -30.74 -37.72 26.41
C ALA A 678 -31.70 -37.50 25.23
N THR A 679 -31.59 -36.34 24.58
CA THR A 679 -31.98 -36.11 23.17
C THR A 679 -31.17 -34.94 22.64
N GLU A 680 -30.72 -35.08 21.38
CA GLU A 680 -29.90 -34.16 20.60
C GLU A 680 -30.27 -32.67 20.80
N LYS A 681 -29.25 -31.83 21.06
CA LYS A 681 -29.36 -30.38 20.96
C LYS A 681 -28.31 -29.84 20.01
N VAL A 682 -28.80 -29.37 18.86
CA VAL A 682 -28.16 -28.33 18.07
C VAL A 682 -28.12 -27.07 18.95
N GLU A 683 -26.93 -26.62 19.34
CA GLU A 683 -26.78 -25.35 20.06
C GLU A 683 -26.94 -24.18 19.07
N PRO A 684 -27.87 -23.24 19.31
CA PRO A 684 -27.79 -21.94 18.68
C PRO A 684 -26.60 -21.20 19.32
N LYS A 685 -25.71 -20.62 18.50
CA LYS A 685 -24.68 -19.66 18.96
C LYS A 685 -25.37 -18.53 19.73
N LYS A 686 -25.43 -18.63 21.05
CA LYS A 686 -25.73 -17.48 21.92
C LYS A 686 -24.49 -16.62 21.93
N GLU A 687 -24.60 -15.40 21.40
CA GLU A 687 -23.58 -14.37 21.58
C GLU A 687 -23.25 -14.26 23.08
N THR A 688 -21.97 -14.33 23.41
CA THR A 688 -21.50 -14.04 24.76
C THR A 688 -21.79 -12.58 25.04
N ALA A 689 -22.47 -12.29 26.16
CA ALA A 689 -22.74 -10.91 26.55
C ALA A 689 -21.41 -10.17 26.78
N GLU A 690 -21.16 -9.09 26.04
CA GLU A 690 -19.95 -8.27 26.10
C GLU A 690 -20.27 -6.85 26.58
N TYR A 691 -19.32 -6.22 27.28
CA TYR A 691 -19.44 -4.83 27.70
C TYR A 691 -19.18 -3.91 26.51
N HIS A 692 -20.12 -3.02 26.20
CA HIS A 692 -19.98 -2.02 25.14
C HIS A 692 -19.71 -0.63 25.75
N PRO A 693 -18.67 0.09 25.28
CA PRO A 693 -18.44 1.46 25.72
C PRO A 693 -19.52 2.42 25.22
N ASP A 694 -19.67 3.55 25.91
CA ASP A 694 -20.56 4.64 25.49
C ASP A 694 -19.93 5.38 24.30
N GLU A 695 -20.60 5.37 23.14
CA GLU A 695 -20.20 6.09 21.92
C GLU A 695 -21.08 7.34 21.73
N GLN A 696 -20.45 8.50 21.56
CA GLN A 696 -21.12 9.78 21.28
C GLN A 696 -20.51 10.49 20.07
N TRP A 697 -21.35 10.91 19.14
CA TRP A 697 -20.91 11.63 17.94
C TRP A 697 -20.87 13.13 18.18
N VAL A 698 -19.68 13.72 18.08
CA VAL A 698 -19.47 15.16 18.24
C VAL A 698 -19.72 15.86 16.91
N LYS A 699 -20.88 16.51 16.81
CA LYS A 699 -21.37 17.08 15.54
C LYS A 699 -20.92 18.53 15.38
N VAL A 700 -19.81 18.72 14.68
CA VAL A 700 -19.36 20.05 14.21
C VAL A 700 -19.51 20.11 12.69
N TYR A 701 -20.16 21.17 12.20
CA TYR A 701 -20.37 21.39 10.77
C TYR A 701 -19.56 22.59 10.29
N TYR A 702 -18.97 22.47 9.11
CA TYR A 702 -18.33 23.58 8.39
C TYR A 702 -19.08 23.86 7.09
N LYS A 703 -19.00 25.12 6.63
CA LYS A 703 -19.58 25.54 5.35
C LYS A 703 -18.70 25.03 4.21
N LYS A 704 -19.29 24.34 3.23
CA LYS A 704 -18.56 23.93 2.02
C LYS A 704 -18.24 25.15 1.15
N ASP A 705 -17.07 25.16 0.54
CA ASP A 705 -16.64 26.27 -0.33
C ASP A 705 -17.27 26.20 -1.73
N ILE A 706 -18.55 26.59 -1.84
CA ILE A 706 -19.23 26.77 -3.13
C ILE A 706 -19.28 28.27 -3.45
N PRO A 707 -18.53 28.76 -4.45
CA PRO A 707 -18.56 30.17 -4.81
C PRO A 707 -19.93 30.54 -5.41
N ALA A 708 -20.50 31.67 -4.99
CA ALA A 708 -21.68 32.24 -5.62
C ALA A 708 -21.25 33.15 -6.79
N SER A 709 -21.07 32.57 -7.98
CA SER A 709 -20.50 33.31 -9.11
C SER A 709 -20.94 32.78 -10.47
N SER A 710 -20.76 33.59 -11.52
CA SER A 710 -20.87 33.14 -12.90
C SER A 710 -19.64 33.60 -13.68
N ILE A 711 -18.96 32.66 -14.33
CA ILE A 711 -17.71 32.89 -15.09
C ILE A 711 -17.88 32.32 -16.50
N MET A 712 -17.48 33.08 -17.52
CA MET A 712 -17.42 32.64 -18.91
C MET A 712 -15.95 32.55 -19.35
N LEU A 713 -15.49 31.36 -19.74
CA LEU A 713 -14.22 31.18 -20.43
C LEU A 713 -14.49 31.20 -21.93
N LYS A 714 -13.95 32.18 -22.67
CA LYS A 714 -14.33 32.44 -24.07
C LYS A 714 -13.22 32.11 -25.08
N GLY A 715 -13.56 31.41 -26.16
CA GLY A 715 -12.76 31.30 -27.37
C GLY A 715 -11.60 30.28 -27.38
N ALA A 716 -11.57 29.32 -26.46
CA ALA A 716 -10.49 28.32 -26.37
C ALA A 716 -10.67 27.11 -27.29
N ARG A 717 -9.61 26.33 -27.51
CA ARG A 717 -9.73 24.92 -27.91
C ARG A 717 -10.14 24.12 -26.67
N ILE A 718 -11.20 23.32 -26.72
CA ILE A 718 -11.64 22.51 -25.57
C ILE A 718 -11.47 21.04 -25.91
N ILE A 719 -10.69 20.31 -25.13
CA ILE A 719 -10.56 18.84 -25.23
C ILE A 719 -11.41 18.26 -24.10
N THR A 720 -12.56 17.68 -24.43
CA THR A 720 -13.62 17.44 -23.43
C THR A 720 -13.39 16.16 -22.63
N MET A 721 -12.65 15.19 -23.18
CA MET A 721 -12.57 13.80 -22.70
C MET A 721 -13.89 13.02 -22.79
N ASN A 722 -14.89 13.56 -23.48
CA ASN A 722 -16.03 12.78 -23.95
C ASN A 722 -15.65 12.09 -25.27
N GLY A 723 -15.09 10.88 -25.16
CA GLY A 723 -14.43 10.22 -26.28
C GLY A 723 -13.23 11.04 -26.77
N ASP A 724 -13.12 11.25 -28.09
CA ASP A 724 -12.05 12.02 -28.73
C ASP A 724 -12.49 13.46 -29.10
N GLU A 725 -13.58 13.97 -28.52
CA GLU A 725 -14.16 15.27 -28.90
C GLU A 725 -13.24 16.46 -28.58
N VAL A 726 -13.08 17.33 -29.59
CA VAL A 726 -12.37 18.60 -29.50
C VAL A 726 -13.22 19.73 -30.09
N ILE A 727 -13.57 20.72 -29.27
CA ILE A 727 -14.33 21.91 -29.71
C ILE A 727 -13.34 23.03 -30.04
N SER A 728 -13.31 23.45 -31.31
CA SER A 728 -12.51 24.59 -31.75
C SER A 728 -13.20 25.93 -31.44
N LYS A 729 -12.49 26.89 -30.83
CA LYS A 729 -13.02 28.22 -30.46
C LYS A 729 -14.32 28.12 -29.65
N GLY A 730 -14.34 27.23 -28.67
CA GLY A 730 -15.45 26.99 -27.77
C GLY A 730 -15.43 27.91 -26.55
N ASP A 731 -16.60 27.99 -25.92
CA ASP A 731 -16.88 28.75 -24.71
C ASP A 731 -17.36 27.78 -23.61
N VAL A 732 -17.01 28.06 -22.36
CA VAL A 732 -17.47 27.32 -21.18
C VAL A 732 -18.09 28.30 -20.17
N LEU A 733 -19.38 28.13 -19.89
CA LEU A 733 -20.09 28.86 -18.84
C LEU A 733 -20.06 28.05 -17.55
N ILE A 734 -19.49 28.64 -16.51
CA ILE A 734 -19.51 28.13 -15.15
C ILE A 734 -20.51 28.94 -14.33
N VAL A 735 -21.37 28.23 -13.58
CA VAL A 735 -22.25 28.83 -12.57
C VAL A 735 -21.99 28.13 -11.25
N ASN A 736 -21.67 28.92 -10.24
CA ASN A 736 -21.13 28.49 -8.97
C ASN A 736 -19.90 27.60 -9.16
N ASN A 737 -20.01 26.32 -8.83
CA ASN A 737 -18.94 25.32 -8.97
C ASN A 737 -19.15 24.35 -10.14
N ARG A 738 -20.16 24.54 -10.99
CA ARG A 738 -20.58 23.55 -12.01
C ARG A 738 -20.52 24.13 -13.43
N ILE A 739 -20.19 23.26 -14.39
CA ILE A 739 -20.25 23.58 -15.82
C ILE A 739 -21.73 23.64 -16.23
N LYS A 740 -22.21 24.82 -16.59
CA LYS A 740 -23.61 25.05 -16.96
C LYS A 740 -23.88 24.82 -18.44
N SER A 741 -22.94 25.22 -19.29
CA SER A 741 -23.02 25.01 -20.74
C SER A 741 -21.65 25.09 -21.40
N ILE A 742 -21.47 24.34 -22.46
CA ILE A 742 -20.26 24.27 -23.28
C ILE A 742 -20.66 24.25 -24.76
N GLY A 743 -19.88 24.89 -25.62
CA GLY A 743 -20.12 24.86 -27.07
C GLY A 743 -19.52 26.08 -27.76
N LYS A 744 -19.89 26.30 -29.03
CA LYS A 744 -19.54 27.54 -29.74
C LYS A 744 -20.61 28.61 -29.48
N ASN A 745 -20.19 29.86 -29.27
CA ASN A 745 -21.08 31.01 -29.09
C ASN A 745 -22.07 30.82 -27.93
N VAL A 746 -21.58 30.35 -26.78
CA VAL A 746 -22.43 30.16 -25.58
C VAL A 746 -22.96 31.52 -25.13
N LYS A 747 -24.28 31.61 -24.89
CA LYS A 747 -24.91 32.85 -24.41
C LYS A 747 -24.30 33.23 -23.06
N THR A 748 -23.87 34.48 -22.93
CA THR A 748 -23.30 35.02 -21.68
C THR A 748 -24.41 35.70 -20.87
N PRO A 749 -24.81 35.14 -19.71
CA PRO A 749 -25.79 35.79 -18.84
C PRO A 749 -25.30 37.16 -18.33
N ALA A 750 -26.24 38.02 -17.92
CA ALA A 750 -25.90 39.29 -17.29
C ALA A 750 -25.16 39.07 -15.95
N GLY A 751 -24.16 39.89 -15.65
CA GLY A 751 -23.35 39.78 -14.44
C GLY A 751 -22.28 38.67 -14.46
N THR A 752 -22.17 37.91 -15.55
CA THR A 752 -21.12 36.90 -15.73
C THR A 752 -19.76 37.56 -15.98
N LYS A 753 -18.74 37.14 -15.21
CA LYS A 753 -17.36 37.58 -15.41
C LYS A 753 -16.76 36.85 -16.61
N VAL A 754 -16.44 37.59 -17.68
CA VAL A 754 -15.84 37.03 -18.90
C VAL A 754 -14.32 37.01 -18.77
N ILE A 755 -13.72 35.86 -19.09
CA ILE A 755 -12.29 35.64 -19.13
C ILE A 755 -11.95 35.19 -20.55
N ASP A 756 -11.24 36.03 -21.28
CA ASP A 756 -10.78 35.72 -22.62
C ASP A 756 -9.62 34.73 -22.56
N VAL A 757 -9.82 33.58 -23.18
CA VAL A 757 -8.83 32.50 -23.29
C VAL A 757 -8.62 32.11 -24.76
N GLN A 758 -8.83 33.05 -25.68
CA GLN A 758 -8.56 32.85 -27.10
C GLN A 758 -7.11 32.41 -27.33
N GLY A 759 -6.94 31.42 -28.22
CA GLY A 759 -5.63 30.84 -28.54
C GLY A 759 -5.12 29.81 -27.52
N LYS A 760 -5.79 29.65 -26.38
CA LYS A 760 -5.45 28.66 -25.33
C LYS A 760 -6.19 27.34 -25.51
N THR A 761 -5.80 26.34 -24.73
CA THR A 761 -6.49 25.05 -24.67
C THR A 761 -7.06 24.81 -23.27
N ILE A 762 -8.30 24.34 -23.17
CA ILE A 762 -8.94 23.90 -21.93
C ILE A 762 -9.00 22.37 -21.94
N ILE A 763 -8.55 21.76 -20.85
CA ILE A 763 -8.70 20.33 -20.54
C ILE A 763 -9.32 20.17 -19.14
N PRO A 764 -9.87 19.00 -18.78
CA PRO A 764 -10.32 18.74 -17.42
C PRO A 764 -9.16 18.87 -16.42
N GLY A 765 -9.50 19.14 -15.16
CA GLY A 765 -8.56 19.02 -14.04
C GLY A 765 -7.94 17.63 -13.97
N PHE A 766 -6.64 17.58 -13.67
CA PHE A 766 -5.92 16.32 -13.56
C PHE A 766 -6.35 15.57 -12.29
N VAL A 767 -6.39 14.24 -12.42
CA VAL A 767 -6.65 13.30 -11.33
C VAL A 767 -5.36 12.54 -11.06
N ASP A 768 -4.80 12.73 -9.88
CA ASP A 768 -3.72 11.89 -9.39
C ASP A 768 -4.32 10.82 -8.50
N VAL A 769 -4.35 9.59 -9.02
CA VAL A 769 -4.89 8.50 -8.24
C VAL A 769 -3.90 8.09 -7.16
N HIS A 770 -2.58 8.31 -7.25
CA HIS A 770 -1.61 7.90 -6.21
C HIS A 770 -0.65 9.05 -5.85
N ALA A 771 -1.06 9.87 -4.87
CA ALA A 771 -0.29 11.03 -4.43
C ALA A 771 -0.03 10.97 -2.92
N HIS A 772 1.19 10.63 -2.48
CA HIS A 772 1.58 10.87 -1.09
C HIS A 772 1.82 12.36 -0.87
N MET A 773 0.94 13.01 -0.10
CA MET A 773 0.99 14.46 0.14
C MET A 773 1.55 14.84 1.52
N TRP A 774 1.87 13.85 2.36
CA TRP A 774 2.37 13.91 3.74
C TRP A 774 2.66 15.30 4.33
N PRO A 775 1.63 16.04 4.78
CA PRO A 775 1.81 17.31 5.47
C PRO A 775 2.27 17.08 6.92
N SER A 776 2.59 18.16 7.65
CA SER A 776 2.97 18.09 9.07
C SER A 776 1.93 17.36 9.92
N TRP A 777 2.39 16.39 10.73
CA TRP A 777 1.56 15.59 11.64
C TRP A 777 1.48 16.22 13.04
N GLY A 778 0.40 15.94 13.77
CA GLY A 778 0.18 16.46 15.12
C GLY A 778 -0.29 17.91 15.12
N ILE A 779 0.64 18.88 15.20
CA ILE A 779 0.32 20.31 15.08
C ILE A 779 0.31 20.70 13.61
N HIS A 780 -0.84 21.17 13.13
CA HIS A 780 -1.05 21.45 11.70
C HIS A 780 -0.60 22.86 11.30
N LYS A 781 -0.14 22.99 10.05
CA LYS A 781 0.07 24.30 9.39
C LYS A 781 -1.22 24.73 8.69
N ASN A 782 -1.57 26.01 8.78
CA ASN A 782 -2.83 26.54 8.20
C ASN A 782 -2.83 26.63 6.66
N GLN A 783 -1.65 26.65 6.03
CA GLN A 783 -1.50 26.46 4.59
C GLN A 783 -0.27 25.59 4.35
N VAL A 784 -0.41 24.60 3.46
CA VAL A 784 0.64 23.63 3.15
C VAL A 784 1.08 23.79 1.69
N TRP A 785 2.40 23.76 1.48
CA TRP A 785 3.02 23.97 0.19
C TRP A 785 2.70 22.84 -0.81
N ILE A 786 2.63 21.58 -0.33
CA ILE A 786 2.37 20.38 -1.14
C ILE A 786 1.02 20.46 -1.87
N TYR A 787 -0.04 20.87 -1.16
CA TYR A 787 -1.36 21.06 -1.75
C TYR A 787 -1.38 22.22 -2.76
N ALA A 788 -0.72 23.34 -2.43
CA ALA A 788 -0.64 24.50 -3.32
C ALA A 788 0.14 24.17 -4.62
N ALA A 789 1.27 23.46 -4.50
CA ALA A 789 2.10 23.03 -5.60
C ALA A 789 1.31 22.14 -6.58
N ASN A 790 0.70 21.06 -6.10
CA ASN A 790 -0.05 20.14 -6.96
C ASN A 790 -1.22 20.84 -7.67
N LEU A 791 -1.95 21.71 -6.96
CA LEU A 791 -3.01 22.51 -7.60
C LEU A 791 -2.46 23.42 -8.70
N ALA A 792 -1.35 24.12 -8.46
CA ALA A 792 -0.73 25.00 -9.45
C ALA A 792 -0.25 24.23 -10.69
N TYR A 793 0.13 22.96 -10.55
CA TYR A 793 0.47 22.03 -11.63
C TYR A 793 -0.75 21.30 -12.22
N GLY A 794 -1.98 21.76 -11.93
CA GLY A 794 -3.20 21.33 -12.61
C GLY A 794 -3.90 20.13 -12.00
N VAL A 795 -3.32 19.52 -10.95
CA VAL A 795 -3.97 18.44 -10.19
C VAL A 795 -5.09 19.05 -9.36
N THR A 796 -6.34 18.74 -9.70
CA THR A 796 -7.52 19.25 -8.97
C THR A 796 -8.10 18.20 -8.03
N THR A 797 -7.74 16.93 -8.20
CA THR A 797 -8.16 15.81 -7.35
C THR A 797 -7.01 14.85 -7.11
N THR A 798 -6.81 14.47 -5.85
CA THR A 798 -5.82 13.49 -5.42
C THR A 798 -6.49 12.37 -4.63
N ARG A 799 -5.92 11.16 -4.69
CA ARG A 799 -6.13 10.13 -3.66
C ARG A 799 -4.78 9.75 -3.05
N ASP A 800 -4.61 10.04 -1.76
CA ASP A 800 -3.47 9.57 -0.98
C ASP A 800 -3.71 8.12 -0.50
N PRO A 801 -2.93 7.14 -0.97
CA PRO A 801 -3.15 5.73 -0.67
C PRO A 801 -2.54 5.28 0.67
N GLN A 802 -1.80 6.12 1.39
CA GLN A 802 -1.31 5.80 2.74
C GLN A 802 -0.84 7.09 3.40
N THR A 803 -1.43 7.45 4.53
CA THR A 803 -1.08 8.70 5.23
C THR A 803 -0.37 8.52 6.57
N ALA A 804 -0.16 7.26 7.00
CA ALA A 804 0.32 6.81 8.32
C ALA A 804 -0.54 7.23 9.52
N THR A 805 -1.12 8.42 9.49
CA THR A 805 -2.00 9.02 10.49
C THR A 805 -3.33 9.43 9.85
N THR A 806 -4.26 9.88 10.68
CA THR A 806 -5.56 10.43 10.28
C THR A 806 -5.54 11.96 10.11
N ASP A 807 -4.38 12.61 10.27
CA ASP A 807 -4.25 14.08 10.10
C ASP A 807 -4.79 14.55 8.75
N VAL A 808 -4.65 13.72 7.70
CA VAL A 808 -5.19 13.95 6.35
C VAL A 808 -6.69 14.27 6.34
N LEU A 809 -7.48 13.71 7.27
CA LEU A 809 -8.93 13.92 7.33
C LEU A 809 -9.23 15.39 7.64
N THR A 810 -8.50 15.97 8.59
CA THR A 810 -8.63 17.39 8.93
C THR A 810 -8.15 18.29 7.80
N TYR A 811 -7.02 17.96 7.15
CA TYR A 811 -6.54 18.73 6.00
C TYR A 811 -7.52 18.68 4.81
N ALA A 812 -8.13 17.53 4.54
CA ALA A 812 -9.15 17.38 3.50
C ALA A 812 -10.37 18.27 3.78
N ASP A 813 -10.86 18.27 5.02
CA ASP A 813 -11.95 19.15 5.46
C ASP A 813 -11.59 20.64 5.30
N MET A 814 -10.36 21.04 5.63
CA MET A 814 -9.89 22.42 5.45
C MET A 814 -9.85 22.85 3.98
N VAL A 815 -9.47 21.96 3.05
CA VAL A 815 -9.49 22.24 1.61
C VAL A 815 -10.92 22.26 1.06
N GLU A 816 -11.83 21.43 1.56
CA GLU A 816 -13.25 21.44 1.20
C GLU A 816 -13.99 22.67 1.75
N ALA A 817 -13.59 23.15 2.92
CA ALA A 817 -14.08 24.39 3.54
C ALA A 817 -13.51 25.67 2.88
N GLY A 818 -12.55 25.55 1.96
CA GLY A 818 -11.89 26.71 1.31
C GLY A 818 -10.95 27.48 2.24
N GLN A 819 -10.55 26.87 3.35
CA GLN A 819 -9.58 27.43 4.30
C GLN A 819 -8.13 27.25 3.83
N MET A 820 -7.90 26.30 2.92
CA MET A 820 -6.59 25.97 2.37
C MET A 820 -6.65 25.82 0.85
N VAL A 821 -5.67 26.41 0.14
CA VAL A 821 -5.51 26.24 -1.31
C VAL A 821 -4.93 24.84 -1.59
N GLY A 822 -5.63 24.05 -2.39
CA GLY A 822 -5.25 22.67 -2.70
C GLY A 822 -6.22 21.92 -3.62
N PRO A 823 -5.81 20.75 -4.14
CA PRO A 823 -6.71 19.81 -4.81
C PRO A 823 -7.74 19.25 -3.83
N ARG A 824 -8.81 18.67 -4.35
CA ARG A 824 -9.67 17.79 -3.55
C ARG A 824 -8.86 16.61 -3.05
N VAL A 825 -8.84 16.41 -1.73
CA VAL A 825 -8.05 15.36 -1.10
C VAL A 825 -8.97 14.21 -0.74
N TYR A 826 -8.86 13.11 -1.47
CA TYR A 826 -9.33 11.81 -1.01
C TYR A 826 -8.18 11.06 -0.35
N SER A 827 -8.50 10.17 0.57
CA SER A 827 -7.50 9.33 1.20
C SER A 827 -8.09 7.97 1.56
N THR A 828 -7.21 6.98 1.64
CA THR A 828 -7.50 5.71 2.28
C THR A 828 -7.44 5.78 3.80
N GLY A 829 -6.94 6.89 4.37
CA GLY A 829 -6.45 6.93 5.75
C GLY A 829 -5.17 6.11 5.93
N PRO A 830 -4.81 5.75 7.17
CA PRO A 830 -3.75 4.79 7.44
C PRO A 830 -3.96 3.48 6.63
N GLY A 831 -2.88 2.87 6.15
CA GLY A 831 -2.99 1.65 5.33
C GLY A 831 -3.44 0.44 6.15
N VAL A 832 -4.26 -0.43 5.55
CA VAL A 832 -4.54 -1.78 6.07
C VAL A 832 -3.32 -2.66 5.74
N GLY A 833 -2.25 -2.48 6.52
CA GLY A 833 -0.93 -3.00 6.22
C GLY A 833 -0.42 -4.12 7.12
N TYR A 834 0.51 -4.90 6.56
CA TYR A 834 1.15 -6.04 7.23
C TYR A 834 1.86 -5.69 8.54
N TRP A 835 2.20 -4.41 8.78
CA TRP A 835 2.92 -3.97 9.98
C TRP A 835 1.98 -3.77 11.17
N ALA A 836 0.71 -3.45 10.91
CA ALA A 836 -0.27 -3.13 11.95
C ALA A 836 -1.25 -4.29 12.21
N TYR A 837 -1.58 -5.09 11.19
CA TYR A 837 -2.66 -6.07 11.26
C TYR A 837 -2.19 -7.51 11.12
N ASN A 838 -2.83 -8.40 11.89
CA ASN A 838 -2.72 -9.85 11.80
C ASN A 838 -4.13 -10.43 11.73
N VAL A 839 -4.76 -10.30 10.55
CA VAL A 839 -6.17 -10.67 10.32
C VAL A 839 -6.35 -12.19 10.45
N LYS A 840 -7.18 -12.62 11.40
CA LYS A 840 -7.37 -14.02 11.80
C LYS A 840 -8.58 -14.68 11.16
N ASP A 841 -9.61 -13.89 10.86
CA ASP A 841 -10.85 -14.36 10.26
C ASP A 841 -11.62 -13.23 9.57
N SER A 842 -12.72 -13.58 8.91
CA SER A 842 -13.59 -12.64 8.20
C SER A 842 -14.30 -11.64 9.11
N SER A 843 -14.66 -12.03 10.34
CA SER A 843 -15.33 -11.11 11.29
C SER A 843 -14.39 -10.00 11.72
N GLN A 844 -13.12 -10.35 11.95
CA GLN A 844 -12.09 -9.36 12.25
C GLN A 844 -11.83 -8.44 11.06
N ALA A 845 -11.84 -8.94 9.82
CA ALA A 845 -11.71 -8.10 8.63
C ALA A 845 -12.87 -7.09 8.53
N GLU A 846 -14.12 -7.52 8.77
CA GLU A 846 -15.29 -6.64 8.82
C GLU A 846 -15.14 -5.55 9.87
N SER A 847 -14.73 -5.94 11.08
CA SER A 847 -14.47 -5.01 12.16
C SER A 847 -13.38 -4.00 11.79
N ILE A 848 -12.23 -4.45 11.29
CA ILE A 848 -11.13 -3.58 10.86
C ILE A 848 -11.58 -2.61 9.77
N LEU A 849 -12.46 -2.98 8.84
CA LEU A 849 -12.87 -2.05 7.77
C LEU A 849 -13.91 -1.03 8.23
N LYS A 850 -14.60 -1.28 9.36
CA LYS A 850 -15.61 -0.38 9.92
C LYS A 850 -15.06 0.96 10.38
N GLN A 851 -13.81 1.01 10.84
CA GLN A 851 -13.11 2.28 11.14
C GLN A 851 -13.05 3.19 9.90
N TYR A 852 -12.84 2.62 8.71
CA TYR A 852 -12.77 3.38 7.45
C TYR A 852 -14.16 3.78 6.95
N SER A 853 -15.08 2.83 6.83
CA SER A 853 -16.41 3.07 6.24
C SER A 853 -17.33 3.91 7.11
N LYS A 854 -17.25 3.79 8.44
CA LYS A 854 -18.15 4.47 9.38
C LYS A 854 -17.51 5.70 10.04
N TYR A 855 -16.29 5.58 10.55
CA TYR A 855 -15.72 6.59 11.45
C TYR A 855 -14.86 7.61 10.72
N TYR A 856 -13.90 7.16 9.92
CA TYR A 856 -13.12 8.03 9.04
C TYR A 856 -13.94 8.49 7.83
N ASN A 857 -14.98 7.73 7.48
CA ASN A 857 -15.87 7.98 6.34
C ASN A 857 -15.08 8.11 5.02
N THR A 858 -14.06 7.28 4.86
CA THR A 858 -13.32 7.17 3.60
C THR A 858 -14.10 6.32 2.61
N GLN A 859 -13.88 6.55 1.32
CA GLN A 859 -14.44 5.71 0.24
C GLN A 859 -13.47 4.58 -0.13
N TYR A 860 -12.22 4.65 0.33
CA TYR A 860 -11.13 3.80 -0.11
C TYR A 860 -10.38 3.23 1.08
N ILE A 861 -9.70 2.11 0.85
CA ILE A 861 -8.63 1.59 1.71
C ILE A 861 -7.43 1.21 0.85
N LYS A 862 -6.25 1.15 1.45
CA LYS A 862 -5.07 0.50 0.84
C LYS A 862 -4.82 -0.81 1.55
N MET A 863 -5.00 -1.92 0.82
CA MET A 863 -4.56 -3.24 1.25
C MET A 863 -3.06 -3.35 0.98
N TYR A 864 -2.27 -3.26 2.04
CA TYR A 864 -0.81 -3.18 1.95
C TYR A 864 -0.17 -4.51 2.35
N LEU A 865 -0.18 -5.46 1.41
CA LEU A 865 0.42 -6.81 1.54
C LEU A 865 0.00 -7.55 2.82
N THR A 866 -1.24 -7.37 3.28
CA THR A 866 -1.69 -7.90 4.58
C THR A 866 -1.95 -9.39 4.52
N GLY A 867 -1.12 -10.16 5.24
CA GLY A 867 -1.28 -11.60 5.41
C GLY A 867 -1.14 -12.41 4.11
N ASN A 868 -1.58 -13.66 4.17
CA ASN A 868 -1.64 -14.55 3.01
C ASN A 868 -2.90 -14.27 2.16
N ARG A 869 -3.12 -15.04 1.08
CA ARG A 869 -4.23 -14.80 0.16
C ARG A 869 -5.60 -14.97 0.84
N GLN A 870 -5.72 -15.90 1.78
CA GLN A 870 -6.95 -16.06 2.57
C GLN A 870 -7.30 -14.76 3.33
N ALA A 871 -6.33 -14.14 4.00
CA ALA A 871 -6.53 -12.88 4.70
C ALA A 871 -6.96 -11.74 3.75
N ARG A 872 -6.35 -11.65 2.57
CA ARG A 872 -6.74 -10.68 1.53
C ARG A 872 -8.16 -10.91 1.03
N GLN A 873 -8.56 -12.16 0.81
CA GLN A 873 -9.93 -12.49 0.42
C GLN A 873 -10.97 -12.14 1.51
N TRP A 874 -10.61 -12.19 2.79
CA TRP A 874 -11.48 -11.65 3.85
C TRP A 874 -11.60 -10.12 3.75
N ILE A 875 -10.50 -9.42 3.51
CA ILE A 875 -10.47 -7.95 3.40
C ILE A 875 -11.33 -7.47 2.22
N ILE A 876 -11.20 -8.06 1.03
CA ILE A 876 -12.00 -7.62 -0.12
C ILE A 876 -13.50 -7.92 0.05
N ASN A 877 -13.87 -9.02 0.72
CA ASN A 877 -15.26 -9.29 1.06
C ASN A 877 -15.83 -8.24 2.03
N ALA A 878 -15.07 -7.89 3.06
CA ALA A 878 -15.46 -6.81 3.98
C ALA A 878 -15.55 -5.45 3.28
N ALA A 879 -14.63 -5.15 2.35
CA ALA A 879 -14.68 -3.93 1.55
C ALA A 879 -15.96 -3.88 0.68
N LYS A 880 -16.31 -4.99 0.03
CA LYS A 880 -17.56 -5.13 -0.73
C LYS A 880 -18.79 -4.87 0.14
N ASN A 881 -18.86 -5.51 1.32
CA ASN A 881 -20.00 -5.39 2.23
C ASN A 881 -20.18 -3.97 2.76
N GLN A 882 -19.08 -3.23 2.88
CA GLN A 882 -19.06 -1.86 3.43
C GLN A 882 -18.96 -0.76 2.35
N LYS A 883 -19.03 -1.14 1.06
CA LYS A 883 -18.92 -0.23 -0.09
C LYS A 883 -17.64 0.63 -0.09
N LEU A 884 -16.53 0.02 0.31
CA LEU A 884 -15.18 0.59 0.19
C LEU A 884 -14.51 0.06 -1.08
N MET A 885 -13.81 0.91 -1.82
CA MET A 885 -12.98 0.49 -2.95
C MET A 885 -11.51 0.30 -2.51
N PRO A 886 -11.03 -0.94 -2.39
CA PRO A 886 -9.65 -1.18 -2.00
C PRO A 886 -8.70 -1.01 -3.18
N THR A 887 -7.58 -0.31 -2.96
CA THR A 887 -6.40 -0.42 -3.83
C THR A 887 -5.34 -1.32 -3.19
N THR A 888 -4.47 -1.91 -4.01
CA THR A 888 -3.46 -2.89 -3.58
C THR A 888 -2.04 -2.36 -3.71
N GLU A 889 -1.14 -2.87 -2.88
CA GLU A 889 0.30 -2.70 -3.05
C GLU A 889 0.84 -3.72 -4.07
N GLY A 890 1.66 -3.27 -5.03
CA GLY A 890 2.19 -4.12 -6.10
C GLY A 890 3.30 -5.05 -5.61
N GLY A 891 4.06 -4.63 -4.59
CA GLY A 891 4.99 -5.48 -3.85
C GLY A 891 6.13 -6.14 -4.65
N LEU A 892 6.46 -5.65 -5.87
CA LEU A 892 7.42 -6.29 -6.80
C LEU A 892 7.02 -7.73 -7.15
N ASP A 893 5.73 -8.08 -7.06
CA ASP A 893 5.27 -9.47 -7.04
C ASP A 893 4.20 -9.70 -8.12
N PHE A 894 4.62 -10.18 -9.30
CA PHE A 894 3.71 -10.45 -10.41
C PHE A 894 2.56 -11.38 -10.03
N LYS A 895 2.85 -12.45 -9.28
CA LYS A 895 1.83 -13.42 -8.87
C LYS A 895 0.82 -12.79 -7.94
N LEU A 896 1.27 -12.04 -6.93
CA LEU A 896 0.38 -11.27 -6.07
C LEU A 896 -0.52 -10.34 -6.90
N ASN A 897 0.03 -9.65 -7.90
CA ASN A 897 -0.72 -8.74 -8.76
C ASN A 897 -1.84 -9.49 -9.49
N MET A 898 -1.52 -10.66 -10.06
CA MET A 898 -2.50 -11.50 -10.77
C MET A 898 -3.54 -12.09 -9.80
N THR A 899 -3.15 -12.51 -8.60
CA THR A 899 -4.12 -13.00 -7.60
C THR A 899 -5.07 -11.90 -7.13
N ASN A 900 -4.59 -10.67 -6.94
CA ASN A 900 -5.46 -9.53 -6.60
C ASN A 900 -6.42 -9.19 -7.75
N LEU A 901 -5.95 -9.25 -9.00
CA LEU A 901 -6.78 -9.09 -10.19
C LEU A 901 -7.89 -10.14 -10.25
N LEU A 902 -7.54 -11.42 -10.08
CA LEU A 902 -8.50 -12.53 -10.09
C LEU A 902 -9.47 -12.46 -8.90
N ASP A 903 -9.02 -12.03 -7.73
CA ASP A 903 -9.88 -11.83 -6.55
C ASP A 903 -10.85 -10.64 -6.71
N GLY A 904 -10.65 -9.77 -7.71
CA GLY A 904 -11.57 -8.69 -8.06
C GLY A 904 -11.28 -7.34 -7.41
N TYR A 905 -10.04 -7.12 -6.94
CA TYR A 905 -9.63 -5.81 -6.43
C TYR A 905 -9.78 -4.73 -7.53
N PRO A 906 -10.43 -3.59 -7.26
CA PRO A 906 -10.69 -2.56 -8.26
C PRO A 906 -9.46 -1.69 -8.55
N GLY A 907 -8.46 -1.65 -7.67
CA GLY A 907 -7.26 -0.83 -7.83
C GLY A 907 -5.95 -1.58 -7.59
N HIS A 908 -4.95 -1.27 -8.41
CA HIS A 908 -3.59 -1.80 -8.32
C HIS A 908 -2.57 -0.67 -8.49
N GLU A 909 -1.62 -0.58 -7.55
CA GLU A 909 -0.56 0.43 -7.55
C GLU A 909 0.80 -0.18 -7.87
N HIS A 910 1.67 0.66 -8.43
CA HIS A 910 3.00 0.33 -8.95
C HIS A 910 2.97 -0.54 -10.20
N SER A 911 4.08 -0.55 -10.94
CA SER A 911 4.16 -1.26 -12.21
C SER A 911 4.18 -2.75 -11.96
N ILE A 912 3.38 -3.49 -12.73
CA ILE A 912 3.54 -4.94 -12.86
C ILE A 912 4.98 -5.18 -13.34
N PRO A 913 5.85 -5.87 -12.57
CA PRO A 913 7.30 -5.83 -12.77
C PRO A 913 7.80 -6.59 -14.01
N ILE A 914 6.88 -7.22 -14.75
CA ILE A 914 7.16 -8.08 -15.90
C ILE A 914 6.80 -7.37 -17.20
N PHE A 915 7.63 -7.57 -18.21
CA PHE A 915 7.41 -7.06 -19.56
C PHE A 915 7.80 -8.09 -20.63
N PRO A 916 7.02 -8.20 -21.73
CA PRO A 916 5.74 -7.53 -22.02
C PRO A 916 4.53 -8.22 -21.38
N LEU A 917 3.41 -7.50 -21.30
CA LEU A 917 2.10 -8.06 -20.96
C LEU A 917 1.31 -8.34 -22.25
N TYR A 918 0.78 -9.56 -22.37
CA TYR A 918 -0.03 -10.01 -23.51
C TYR A 918 -1.53 -10.00 -23.22
N LYS A 919 -2.35 -10.46 -24.17
CA LYS A 919 -3.81 -10.47 -24.09
C LYS A 919 -4.36 -11.19 -22.86
N ASP A 920 -3.68 -12.21 -22.36
CA ASP A 920 -4.10 -12.92 -21.15
C ASP A 920 -4.17 -12.01 -19.92
N VAL A 921 -3.20 -11.11 -19.75
CA VAL A 921 -3.19 -10.12 -18.65
C VAL A 921 -3.98 -8.87 -19.02
N THR A 922 -3.71 -8.29 -20.19
CA THR A 922 -4.26 -6.98 -20.59
C THR A 922 -5.77 -7.00 -20.76
N LYS A 923 -6.32 -8.05 -21.40
CA LYS A 923 -7.77 -8.23 -21.52
C LYS A 923 -8.41 -8.53 -20.16
N THR A 924 -7.77 -9.37 -19.34
CA THR A 924 -8.31 -9.72 -18.02
C THR A 924 -8.38 -8.50 -17.12
N ALA A 925 -7.36 -7.64 -17.11
CA ALA A 925 -7.39 -6.36 -16.40
C ALA A 925 -8.54 -5.45 -16.88
N ALA A 926 -8.76 -5.37 -18.20
CA ALA A 926 -9.84 -4.58 -18.79
C ALA A 926 -11.23 -5.09 -18.42
N ASP A 927 -11.47 -6.40 -18.56
CA ASP A 927 -12.75 -7.03 -18.24
C ASP A 927 -13.01 -7.02 -16.72
N ALA A 928 -11.98 -7.17 -15.90
CA ALA A 928 -12.09 -7.15 -14.44
C ALA A 928 -12.45 -5.77 -13.89
N LYS A 929 -12.27 -4.70 -14.69
CA LYS A 929 -12.41 -3.30 -14.30
C LYS A 929 -11.47 -2.91 -13.16
N MET A 930 -10.24 -3.43 -13.22
CA MET A 930 -9.16 -3.00 -12.33
C MET A 930 -8.45 -1.78 -12.94
N ILE A 931 -8.35 -0.68 -12.19
CA ILE A 931 -7.46 0.42 -12.56
C ILE A 931 -6.01 0.05 -12.20
N VAL A 932 -5.13 0.11 -13.19
CA VAL A 932 -3.69 -0.14 -13.03
C VAL A 932 -2.96 1.21 -12.99
N THR A 933 -2.27 1.50 -11.88
CA THR A 933 -1.53 2.75 -11.67
C THR A 933 -0.05 2.43 -11.51
N PRO A 934 0.75 2.49 -12.58
CA PRO A 934 2.11 1.93 -12.58
C PRO A 934 3.14 2.75 -11.80
N THR A 935 2.84 4.00 -11.44
CA THR A 935 3.77 4.93 -10.75
C THR A 935 5.19 4.86 -11.32
N LEU A 936 5.33 5.07 -12.63
CA LEU A 936 6.57 4.88 -13.40
C LEU A 936 7.76 5.68 -12.86
N LEU A 937 7.52 6.81 -12.18
CA LEU A 937 8.55 7.53 -11.42
C LEU A 937 9.28 6.64 -10.41
N VAL A 938 8.60 5.63 -9.87
CA VAL A 938 9.09 4.63 -8.91
C VAL A 938 8.89 3.23 -9.48
N SER A 939 9.31 3.06 -10.75
CA SER A 939 9.11 1.80 -11.47
C SER A 939 9.66 0.59 -10.69
N TYR A 940 8.86 -0.46 -10.60
CA TYR A 940 9.27 -1.78 -10.14
C TYR A 940 9.88 -2.55 -11.30
N GLY A 941 10.93 -3.36 -11.07
CA GLY A 941 11.57 -4.15 -12.14
C GLY A 941 12.57 -3.41 -13.03
N GLY A 942 13.08 -2.25 -12.58
CA GLY A 942 14.19 -1.55 -13.23
C GLY A 942 14.45 -0.14 -12.69
N PRO A 943 15.39 0.61 -13.29
CA PRO A 943 15.69 1.99 -12.91
C PRO A 943 14.48 2.90 -13.05
N TRP A 944 14.28 3.74 -12.04
CA TRP A 944 13.17 4.67 -11.93
C TRP A 944 13.13 5.71 -13.06
N ALA A 945 11.93 6.09 -13.51
CA ALA A 945 11.78 7.18 -14.47
C ALA A 945 12.18 8.54 -13.87
N GLU A 946 12.07 8.69 -12.55
CA GLU A 946 12.50 9.91 -11.85
C GLU A 946 13.98 10.25 -12.15
N ASN A 947 14.86 9.24 -12.13
CA ASN A 947 16.28 9.40 -12.48
C ASN A 947 16.45 9.98 -13.88
N TYR A 948 15.75 9.41 -14.87
CA TYR A 948 15.78 9.87 -16.24
C TYR A 948 15.42 11.36 -16.35
N TYR A 949 14.39 11.81 -15.64
CA TYR A 949 13.99 13.22 -15.71
C TYR A 949 14.95 14.17 -14.99
N TYR A 950 15.55 13.78 -13.87
CA TYR A 950 16.60 14.60 -13.26
C TYR A 950 17.86 14.71 -14.11
N GLU A 951 18.20 13.67 -14.87
CA GLU A 951 19.34 13.68 -15.79
C GLU A 951 19.09 14.57 -17.03
N ASN A 952 17.84 14.63 -17.50
CA ASN A 952 17.50 15.25 -18.78
C ASN A 952 16.78 16.60 -18.66
N ASP A 953 16.18 16.92 -17.52
CA ASP A 953 15.55 18.21 -17.23
C ASP A 953 16.34 18.99 -16.16
N ASN A 954 16.12 20.30 -16.05
CA ASN A 954 16.71 21.14 -14.98
C ASN A 954 15.61 21.66 -14.04
N PRO A 955 15.05 20.80 -13.15
CA PRO A 955 13.98 21.20 -12.23
C PRO A 955 14.44 22.27 -11.25
N TYR A 956 15.71 22.27 -10.83
CA TYR A 956 16.25 23.25 -9.89
C TYR A 956 16.07 24.69 -10.38
N SER A 957 16.24 24.93 -11.69
CA SER A 957 16.14 26.27 -12.29
C SER A 957 14.72 26.67 -12.70
N ASN A 958 13.72 25.82 -12.42
CA ASN A 958 12.33 26.09 -12.74
C ASN A 958 11.74 27.10 -11.74
N LYS A 959 11.46 28.33 -12.21
CA LYS A 959 10.93 29.42 -11.36
C LYS A 959 9.60 29.09 -10.67
N LYS A 960 8.71 28.35 -11.34
CA LYS A 960 7.44 27.92 -10.75
C LYS A 960 7.69 26.91 -9.63
N LEU A 961 8.59 25.95 -9.85
CA LEU A 961 8.97 24.99 -8.81
C LEU A 961 9.63 25.68 -7.61
N GLN A 962 10.58 26.58 -7.83
CA GLN A 962 11.22 27.39 -6.78
C GLN A 962 10.23 28.26 -5.98
N PHE A 963 9.09 28.64 -6.57
CA PHE A 963 8.07 29.43 -5.89
C PHE A 963 7.23 28.59 -4.92
N PHE A 964 6.85 27.37 -5.31
CA PHE A 964 5.95 26.52 -4.54
C PHE A 964 6.67 25.55 -3.60
N THR A 965 7.91 25.17 -3.90
CA THR A 965 8.66 24.15 -3.15
C THR A 965 9.67 24.81 -2.20
N PRO A 966 9.76 24.38 -0.94
CA PRO A 966 10.82 24.82 -0.03
C PRO A 966 12.22 24.63 -0.66
N TYR A 967 13.15 25.55 -0.42
CA TYR A 967 14.48 25.49 -1.06
C TYR A 967 15.23 24.21 -0.67
N GLU A 968 15.22 23.82 0.61
CA GLU A 968 15.90 22.61 1.08
C GLU A 968 15.38 21.35 0.38
N GLU A 969 14.06 21.19 0.29
CA GLU A 969 13.39 20.09 -0.41
C GLU A 969 13.76 20.01 -1.90
N LEU A 970 13.73 21.15 -2.60
CA LEU A 970 14.11 21.16 -4.02
C LEU A 970 15.61 20.92 -4.20
N ALA A 971 16.45 21.58 -3.40
CA ALA A 971 17.90 21.53 -3.53
C ALA A 971 18.44 20.12 -3.23
N GLN A 972 17.95 19.46 -2.18
CA GLN A 972 18.39 18.11 -1.82
C GLN A 972 18.05 17.08 -2.92
N LYS A 973 16.93 17.25 -3.61
CA LYS A 973 16.48 16.31 -4.65
C LYS A 973 17.10 16.57 -6.02
N SER A 974 17.53 17.80 -6.31
CA SER A 974 17.91 18.20 -7.68
C SER A 974 19.37 18.60 -7.88
N ARG A 975 20.12 18.97 -6.84
CA ARG A 975 21.49 19.48 -7.00
C ARG A 975 22.56 18.39 -7.07
N ARG A 976 22.34 17.25 -6.41
CA ARG A 976 23.26 16.09 -6.39
C ARG A 976 22.43 14.80 -6.39
N ARG A 977 22.78 13.84 -7.25
CA ARG A 977 22.10 12.53 -7.40
C ARG A 977 23.14 11.42 -7.44
N GLU A 978 22.82 10.27 -6.85
CA GLU A 978 23.78 9.18 -6.61
C GLU A 978 23.95 8.18 -7.77
N THR A 979 22.97 8.06 -8.67
CA THR A 979 22.94 7.05 -9.74
C THR A 979 22.71 7.65 -11.12
N TRP A 980 23.34 7.05 -12.13
CA TRP A 980 23.20 7.39 -13.56
C TRP A 980 22.94 6.13 -14.37
N PHE A 981 22.02 6.19 -15.34
CA PHE A 981 21.71 5.09 -16.25
C PHE A 981 21.70 5.57 -17.71
N LEU A 982 22.00 4.66 -18.64
CA LEU A 982 21.74 4.93 -20.06
C LEU A 982 20.22 4.94 -20.33
N PRO A 983 19.71 5.79 -21.26
CA PRO A 983 18.28 5.88 -21.56
C PRO A 983 17.58 4.53 -21.79
N GLU A 984 18.23 3.60 -22.48
CA GLU A 984 17.74 2.26 -22.80
C GLU A 984 17.67 1.28 -21.62
N GLU A 985 18.37 1.58 -20.52
CA GLU A 985 18.36 0.77 -19.29
C GLU A 985 17.13 1.07 -18.42
N HIS A 986 16.49 2.22 -18.61
CA HIS A 986 15.25 2.54 -17.91
C HIS A 986 14.08 1.67 -18.40
N VAL A 987 13.32 1.10 -17.47
CA VAL A 987 12.23 0.17 -17.80
C VAL A 987 10.89 0.87 -18.10
N PHE A 988 10.72 2.12 -17.69
CA PHE A 988 9.39 2.77 -17.70
C PHE A 988 8.75 2.86 -19.09
N GLN A 989 9.53 3.01 -20.16
CA GLN A 989 9.01 3.05 -21.53
C GLN A 989 8.37 1.71 -21.93
N LYS A 990 8.96 0.60 -21.47
CA LYS A 990 8.43 -0.76 -21.66
C LYS A 990 7.15 -0.96 -20.85
N HIS A 991 7.13 -0.54 -19.58
CA HIS A 991 5.89 -0.60 -18.79
C HIS A 991 4.78 0.30 -19.36
N ALA A 992 5.11 1.47 -19.90
CA ALA A 992 4.16 2.33 -20.60
C ALA A 992 3.55 1.67 -21.85
N GLN A 993 4.29 0.81 -22.57
CA GLN A 993 3.74 0.00 -23.66
C GLN A 993 2.69 -0.99 -23.14
N SER A 994 2.94 -1.64 -22.00
CA SER A 994 1.94 -2.51 -21.37
C SER A 994 0.67 -1.73 -20.96
N MET A 995 0.82 -0.52 -20.44
CA MET A 995 -0.31 0.34 -20.08
C MET A 995 -1.13 0.76 -21.30
N LYS A 996 -0.45 1.08 -22.40
CA LYS A 996 -1.10 1.31 -23.70
C LYS A 996 -1.95 0.10 -24.11
N SER A 997 -1.40 -1.11 -24.04
CA SER A 997 -2.15 -2.33 -24.38
C SER A 997 -3.40 -2.53 -23.52
N ILE A 998 -3.35 -2.19 -22.22
CA ILE A 998 -4.53 -2.22 -21.35
C ILE A 998 -5.59 -1.21 -21.80
N VAL A 999 -5.18 0.04 -22.10
CA VAL A 999 -6.11 1.08 -22.58
C VAL A 999 -6.73 0.69 -23.93
N GLU A 1000 -5.94 0.14 -24.86
CA GLU A 1000 -6.42 -0.33 -26.16
C GLU A 1000 -7.38 -1.53 -26.04
N ALA A 1001 -7.23 -2.35 -24.99
CA ALA A 1001 -8.18 -3.40 -24.63
C ALA A 1001 -9.45 -2.89 -23.93
N GLY A 1002 -9.58 -1.57 -23.70
CA GLY A 1002 -10.73 -0.96 -23.01
C GLY A 1002 -10.64 -1.00 -21.48
N GLY A 1003 -9.43 -1.19 -20.93
CA GLY A 1003 -9.15 -1.18 -19.50
C GLY A 1003 -8.83 0.22 -18.94
N MET A 1004 -8.75 0.29 -17.61
CA MET A 1004 -8.45 1.54 -16.90
C MET A 1004 -6.99 1.59 -16.49
N VAL A 1005 -6.32 2.69 -16.81
CA VAL A 1005 -4.98 3.03 -16.32
C VAL A 1005 -5.07 4.40 -15.66
N GLY A 1006 -4.38 4.56 -14.53
CA GLY A 1006 -4.31 5.83 -13.78
C GLY A 1006 -2.91 6.46 -13.80
N ILE A 1007 -2.87 7.78 -13.62
CA ILE A 1007 -1.63 8.49 -13.28
C ILE A 1007 -1.45 8.48 -11.76
N GLY A 1008 -0.27 8.06 -11.31
CA GLY A 1008 0.14 8.12 -9.92
C GLY A 1008 1.51 8.76 -9.80
N SER A 1009 1.61 10.01 -9.33
CA SER A 1009 2.91 10.68 -9.24
C SER A 1009 3.75 10.20 -8.05
N HIS A 1010 3.16 9.40 -7.16
CA HIS A 1010 3.71 8.82 -5.94
C HIS A 1010 4.12 9.83 -4.86
N GLY A 1011 4.78 10.95 -5.19
CA GLY A 1011 5.09 12.04 -4.25
C GLY A 1011 6.58 12.43 -4.20
N GLN A 1012 7.42 11.83 -5.03
CA GLN A 1012 8.87 12.10 -5.13
C GLN A 1012 9.16 13.58 -5.40
N LEU A 1013 8.41 14.20 -6.31
CA LEU A 1013 8.48 15.63 -6.58
C LEU A 1013 7.06 16.19 -6.76
N GLN A 1014 6.58 16.91 -5.75
CA GLN A 1014 5.24 17.48 -5.75
C GLN A 1014 5.06 18.49 -6.90
N GLY A 1015 3.91 18.45 -7.59
CA GLY A 1015 3.64 19.27 -8.76
C GLY A 1015 4.27 18.72 -10.05
N LEU A 1016 5.55 19.04 -10.32
CA LEU A 1016 6.19 18.67 -11.60
C LEU A 1016 6.24 17.16 -11.84
N GLY A 1017 6.38 16.35 -10.77
CA GLY A 1017 6.39 14.89 -10.87
C GLY A 1017 5.12 14.33 -11.52
N TYR A 1018 3.96 14.94 -11.32
CA TYR A 1018 2.73 14.52 -12.02
C TYR A 1018 2.89 14.54 -13.54
N HIS A 1019 3.52 15.59 -14.07
CA HIS A 1019 3.76 15.70 -15.51
C HIS A 1019 4.80 14.70 -15.99
N TRP A 1020 5.86 14.46 -15.21
CA TRP A 1020 6.83 13.42 -15.52
C TRP A 1020 6.18 12.03 -15.66
N GLU A 1021 5.21 11.71 -14.79
CA GLU A 1021 4.44 10.47 -14.90
C GLU A 1021 3.59 10.44 -16.18
N VAL A 1022 2.89 11.53 -16.52
CA VAL A 1022 2.12 11.62 -17.78
C VAL A 1022 3.03 11.46 -19.01
N TRP A 1023 4.21 12.05 -19.00
CA TRP A 1023 5.16 11.95 -20.10
C TRP A 1023 5.78 10.55 -20.19
N ALA A 1024 6.05 9.92 -19.04
CA ALA A 1024 6.53 8.55 -18.97
C ALA A 1024 5.48 7.58 -19.53
N MET A 1025 4.20 7.77 -19.16
CA MET A 1025 3.08 7.00 -19.68
C MET A 1025 2.95 7.14 -21.21
N GLN A 1026 3.09 8.35 -21.75
CA GLN A 1026 2.99 8.58 -23.20
C GLN A 1026 4.19 8.00 -23.97
N SER A 1027 5.36 7.89 -23.34
CA SER A 1027 6.60 7.41 -23.98
C SER A 1027 6.50 5.98 -24.54
N GLY A 1028 5.56 5.18 -24.05
CA GLY A 1028 5.24 3.85 -24.59
C GLY A 1028 4.49 3.87 -25.95
N GLY A 1029 4.31 5.04 -26.57
CA GLY A 1029 3.64 5.19 -27.86
C GLY A 1029 2.11 5.23 -27.76
N MET A 1030 1.58 5.61 -26.61
CA MET A 1030 0.14 5.89 -26.41
C MET A 1030 -0.24 7.17 -27.17
N ARG A 1031 -1.44 7.21 -27.78
CA ARG A 1031 -1.93 8.44 -28.42
C ARG A 1031 -2.01 9.53 -27.36
N THR A 1032 -1.69 10.76 -27.73
CA THR A 1032 -1.67 11.88 -26.78
C THR A 1032 -3.02 12.12 -26.11
N ILE A 1033 -4.13 11.95 -26.83
CA ILE A 1033 -5.47 12.06 -26.24
C ILE A 1033 -5.77 10.94 -25.24
N ASP A 1034 -5.27 9.72 -25.45
CA ASP A 1034 -5.45 8.62 -24.50
C ASP A 1034 -4.58 8.81 -23.25
N ALA A 1035 -3.36 9.33 -23.40
CA ALA A 1035 -2.55 9.74 -22.24
C ALA A 1035 -3.24 10.83 -21.41
N LEU A 1036 -3.95 11.76 -22.05
CA LEU A 1036 -4.79 12.74 -21.33
C LEU A 1036 -6.01 12.09 -20.66
N LYS A 1037 -6.64 11.07 -21.26
CA LYS A 1037 -7.72 10.32 -20.59
C LYS A 1037 -7.22 9.57 -19.35
N VAL A 1038 -6.04 8.97 -19.42
CA VAL A 1038 -5.35 8.35 -18.26
C VAL A 1038 -5.12 9.38 -17.15
N ALA A 1039 -4.76 10.62 -17.51
CA ALA A 1039 -4.56 11.73 -16.59
C ALA A 1039 -5.86 12.36 -16.04
N THR A 1040 -7.04 12.04 -16.59
CA THR A 1040 -8.31 12.65 -16.17
C THR A 1040 -9.43 11.63 -15.99
N ILE A 1041 -10.13 11.22 -17.06
CA ILE A 1041 -11.41 10.51 -16.97
C ILE A 1041 -11.24 9.06 -16.51
N LEU A 1042 -10.18 8.37 -16.92
CA LEU A 1042 -9.94 6.99 -16.47
C LEU A 1042 -9.56 6.96 -14.98
N GLY A 1043 -8.77 7.92 -14.52
CA GLY A 1043 -8.50 8.11 -13.10
C GLY A 1043 -9.78 8.42 -12.30
N ALA A 1044 -10.64 9.30 -12.82
CA ALA A 1044 -11.93 9.59 -12.20
C ALA A 1044 -12.85 8.36 -12.16
N GLU A 1045 -12.87 7.55 -13.22
CA GLU A 1045 -13.67 6.32 -13.29
C GLU A 1045 -13.18 5.26 -12.31
N GLY A 1046 -11.86 5.05 -12.22
CA GLY A 1046 -11.26 4.12 -11.25
C GLY A 1046 -11.46 4.54 -9.79
N LEU A 1047 -11.66 5.83 -9.53
CA LEU A 1047 -12.08 6.36 -8.22
C LEU A 1047 -13.61 6.41 -8.06
N GLY A 1048 -14.40 6.07 -9.07
CA GLY A 1048 -15.87 6.14 -9.01
C GLY A 1048 -16.43 7.57 -8.97
N LEU A 1049 -15.65 8.55 -9.41
CA LEU A 1049 -15.95 9.98 -9.41
C LEU A 1049 -16.27 10.53 -10.81
N ASP A 1050 -16.25 9.70 -11.84
CA ASP A 1050 -16.49 10.03 -13.25
C ASP A 1050 -17.84 10.70 -13.52
N LYS A 1051 -18.82 10.57 -12.62
CA LYS A 1051 -20.08 11.32 -12.74
C LYS A 1051 -19.88 12.84 -12.60
N ASP A 1052 -18.91 13.27 -11.81
CA ASP A 1052 -18.73 14.66 -11.43
C ASP A 1052 -17.38 15.25 -11.87
N LEU A 1053 -16.41 14.42 -12.23
CA LEU A 1053 -15.01 14.79 -12.54
C LEU A 1053 -14.51 14.13 -13.84
N GLY A 1054 -13.31 14.53 -14.26
CA GLY A 1054 -12.52 13.84 -15.29
C GLY A 1054 -12.80 14.23 -16.75
N SER A 1055 -13.91 14.92 -17.01
CA SER A 1055 -14.28 15.44 -18.34
C SER A 1055 -14.99 16.80 -18.25
N ILE A 1056 -15.08 17.50 -19.39
CA ILE A 1056 -15.75 18.81 -19.51
C ILE A 1056 -17.15 18.58 -20.08
N GLU A 1057 -18.10 18.29 -19.21
CA GLU A 1057 -19.49 18.01 -19.57
C GLU A 1057 -20.46 18.84 -18.73
N VAL A 1058 -21.65 19.11 -19.27
CA VAL A 1058 -22.68 19.86 -18.55
C VAL A 1058 -23.08 19.12 -17.26
N GLY A 1059 -23.08 19.84 -16.14
CA GLY A 1059 -23.41 19.30 -14.82
C GLY A 1059 -22.22 18.78 -14.01
N LYS A 1060 -21.05 18.57 -14.64
CA LYS A 1060 -19.83 18.22 -13.91
C LYS A 1060 -19.24 19.43 -13.18
N LEU A 1061 -18.38 19.17 -12.20
CA LEU A 1061 -17.67 20.21 -11.47
C LEU A 1061 -16.75 20.99 -12.42
N ALA A 1062 -16.65 22.29 -12.16
CA ALA A 1062 -15.74 23.17 -12.87
C ALA A 1062 -14.31 23.03 -12.33
N ASP A 1063 -13.73 21.86 -12.61
CA ASP A 1063 -12.33 21.51 -12.37
C ASP A 1063 -11.64 21.45 -13.74
N LEU A 1064 -10.90 22.51 -14.10
CA LEU A 1064 -10.41 22.76 -15.45
C LEU A 1064 -8.97 23.27 -15.44
N ILE A 1065 -8.23 23.01 -16.51
CA ILE A 1065 -6.89 23.56 -16.72
C ILE A 1065 -6.89 24.36 -18.02
N ILE A 1066 -6.32 25.55 -17.99
CA ILE A 1066 -6.16 26.41 -19.15
C ILE A 1066 -4.67 26.49 -19.49
N LEU A 1067 -4.31 25.93 -20.63
CA LEU A 1067 -2.96 25.78 -21.15
C LEU A 1067 -2.67 26.81 -22.23
N ASP A 1068 -1.47 27.40 -22.21
CA ASP A 1068 -1.00 28.31 -23.25
C ASP A 1068 -0.74 27.59 -24.58
N LYS A 1069 -0.44 26.28 -24.55
CA LYS A 1069 -0.16 25.47 -25.75
C LYS A 1069 -1.08 24.25 -25.85
N ASN A 1070 -1.13 23.65 -27.04
CA ASN A 1070 -1.95 22.49 -27.34
C ASN A 1070 -1.27 21.19 -26.86
N PRO A 1071 -1.81 20.45 -25.88
CA PRO A 1071 -1.23 19.19 -25.43
C PRO A 1071 -1.31 18.08 -26.49
N LEU A 1072 -2.22 18.14 -27.48
CA LEU A 1072 -2.32 17.12 -28.54
C LEU A 1072 -1.16 17.16 -29.54
N GLU A 1073 -0.46 18.29 -29.64
CA GLU A 1073 0.73 18.42 -30.50
C GLU A 1073 1.99 17.90 -29.81
N ASN A 1074 2.05 18.04 -28.49
CA ASN A 1074 3.16 17.55 -27.66
C ASN A 1074 2.65 17.39 -26.23
N ILE A 1075 2.73 16.18 -25.67
CA ILE A 1075 2.25 15.89 -24.31
C ILE A 1075 2.95 16.76 -23.25
N ARG A 1076 4.18 17.24 -23.50
CA ARG A 1076 4.88 18.17 -22.59
C ARG A 1076 4.18 19.52 -22.45
N ASN A 1077 3.31 19.90 -23.40
CA ASN A 1077 2.50 21.12 -23.28
C ASN A 1077 1.46 21.03 -22.14
N THR A 1078 1.25 19.86 -21.52
CA THR A 1078 0.45 19.72 -20.28
C THR A 1078 0.95 20.62 -19.15
N ASN A 1079 2.25 20.96 -19.12
CA ASN A 1079 2.84 21.86 -18.12
C ASN A 1079 2.86 23.35 -18.54
N THR A 1080 2.14 23.74 -19.60
CA THR A 1080 2.01 25.16 -20.03
C THR A 1080 0.83 25.85 -19.36
N ILE A 1081 0.63 25.58 -18.07
CA ILE A 1081 -0.56 25.97 -17.31
C ILE A 1081 -0.55 27.47 -17.05
N LYS A 1082 -1.54 28.17 -17.62
CA LYS A 1082 -1.81 29.58 -17.32
C LYS A 1082 -2.76 29.73 -16.14
N TYR A 1083 -3.86 28.98 -16.14
CA TYR A 1083 -4.82 28.99 -15.05
C TYR A 1083 -5.27 27.58 -14.69
N VAL A 1084 -5.62 27.39 -13.41
CA VAL A 1084 -6.28 26.18 -12.91
C VAL A 1084 -7.59 26.62 -12.26
N MET A 1085 -8.69 26.01 -12.68
CA MET A 1085 -9.98 26.17 -12.03
C MET A 1085 -10.23 24.96 -11.14
N LYS A 1086 -10.54 25.19 -9.86
CA LYS A 1086 -10.99 24.16 -8.91
C LYS A 1086 -12.26 24.62 -8.24
N ASN A 1087 -13.32 23.83 -8.36
CA ASN A 1087 -14.63 24.08 -7.77
C ASN A 1087 -15.21 25.47 -8.16
N GLY A 1088 -14.98 25.91 -9.41
CA GLY A 1088 -15.43 27.21 -9.90
C GLY A 1088 -14.58 28.43 -9.51
N ARG A 1089 -13.52 28.25 -8.71
CA ARG A 1089 -12.51 29.29 -8.43
C ARG A 1089 -11.35 29.17 -9.39
N LEU A 1090 -10.92 30.28 -9.99
CA LEU A 1090 -9.82 30.33 -10.95
C LEU A 1090 -8.55 30.84 -10.27
N TYR A 1091 -7.46 30.09 -10.39
CA TYR A 1091 -6.13 30.39 -9.84
C TYR A 1091 -5.10 30.60 -10.96
N ASP A 1092 -4.14 31.51 -10.80
CA ASP A 1092 -2.99 31.63 -11.71
C ASP A 1092 -1.99 30.51 -11.44
N GLY A 1093 -1.63 29.77 -12.49
CA GLY A 1093 -0.79 28.59 -12.38
C GLY A 1093 0.67 28.88 -11.99
N ASN A 1094 1.13 30.13 -12.00
CA ASN A 1094 2.53 30.48 -11.68
C ASN A 1094 2.73 30.95 -10.24
N ASN A 1095 1.67 31.40 -9.56
CA ASN A 1095 1.78 31.96 -8.21
C ASN A 1095 0.65 31.52 -7.26
N GLY A 1096 -0.37 30.82 -7.75
CA GLY A 1096 -1.47 30.28 -6.94
C GLY A 1096 -2.47 31.33 -6.48
N ASP A 1097 -2.37 32.58 -6.95
CA ASP A 1097 -3.32 33.63 -6.64
C ASP A 1097 -4.69 33.31 -7.24
N GLN A 1098 -5.75 33.49 -6.46
CA GLN A 1098 -7.11 33.46 -6.98
C GLN A 1098 -7.35 34.71 -7.84
N VAL A 1099 -7.79 34.50 -9.07
CA VAL A 1099 -8.08 35.53 -10.10
C VAL A 1099 -9.58 35.81 -10.18
N ALA A 1100 -10.40 34.77 -10.01
CA ALA A 1100 -11.85 34.85 -10.05
C ALA A 1100 -12.49 33.80 -9.09
N PRO A 1101 -13.70 34.04 -8.56
CA PRO A 1101 -14.53 35.23 -8.79
C PRO A 1101 -13.93 36.50 -8.18
N GLU A 1102 -13.30 36.39 -7.02
CA GLU A 1102 -12.60 37.46 -6.31
C GLU A 1102 -11.08 37.33 -6.44
N LYS A 1103 -10.34 38.43 -6.24
CA LYS A 1103 -8.88 38.40 -6.22
C LYS A 1103 -8.39 38.11 -4.81
N LYS A 1104 -7.59 37.06 -4.61
CA LYS A 1104 -6.98 36.71 -3.31
C LYS A 1104 -5.57 36.19 -3.53
N LYS A 1105 -4.61 36.68 -2.73
CA LYS A 1105 -3.22 36.22 -2.78
C LYS A 1105 -3.05 34.88 -2.08
N LEU A 1106 -2.18 34.03 -2.62
CA LEU A 1106 -1.74 32.83 -1.90
C LEU A 1106 -0.90 33.25 -0.69
N ASN A 1107 -1.24 32.74 0.49
CA ASN A 1107 -0.38 32.88 1.67
C ASN A 1107 0.68 31.78 1.67
N LYS A 1108 1.92 32.13 1.31
CA LYS A 1108 3.05 31.18 1.29
C LYS A 1108 3.99 31.29 2.50
N ALA A 1109 3.60 32.05 3.52
CA ALA A 1109 4.51 32.41 4.59
C ALA A 1109 4.93 31.22 5.49
N GLU A 1110 4.22 30.09 5.43
CA GLU A 1110 4.54 28.84 6.14
C GLU A 1110 5.73 28.07 5.54
N TRP A 1111 6.17 28.41 4.32
CA TRP A 1111 7.34 27.78 3.66
C TRP A 1111 8.25 28.77 2.94
N GLU A 1112 8.09 30.07 3.19
CA GLU A 1112 8.99 31.09 2.66
C GLU A 1112 10.31 31.06 3.45
N GLN A 1113 11.40 30.74 2.75
CA GLN A 1113 12.74 30.67 3.32
C GLN A 1113 13.58 31.88 2.89
N SER A 1114 14.37 32.41 3.82
CA SER A 1114 15.30 33.52 3.53
C SER A 1114 16.48 33.00 2.72
N ALA A 1115 16.73 33.61 1.56
CA ALA A 1115 17.97 33.39 0.83
C ALA A 1115 19.14 34.09 1.53
N PRO A 1116 20.37 33.53 1.48
CA PRO A 1116 21.57 34.24 1.90
C PRO A 1116 21.71 35.57 1.15
N VAL A 1117 22.09 36.63 1.85
CA VAL A 1117 22.46 37.91 1.25
C VAL A 1117 23.97 38.05 1.25
N THR A 1118 24.54 38.55 0.15
CA THR A 1118 25.98 38.84 0.08
C THR A 1118 26.33 39.92 1.11
N ASN A 1119 26.98 39.51 2.19
CA ASN A 1119 27.45 40.39 3.27
C ASN A 1119 28.97 40.35 3.47
N THR A 1120 29.69 39.70 2.54
CA THR A 1120 31.15 39.64 2.51
C THR A 1120 31.69 40.24 1.21
N SER A 1121 33.00 40.49 1.17
CA SER A 1121 33.71 40.98 -0.02
C SER A 1121 34.14 39.87 -0.99
N VAL A 1122 33.84 38.60 -0.68
CA VAL A 1122 34.24 37.45 -1.50
C VAL A 1122 33.43 37.44 -2.80
N LYS A 1123 34.14 37.37 -3.93
CA LYS A 1123 33.57 37.19 -5.27
C LYS A 1123 34.07 35.85 -5.79
N GLU A 1124 33.23 34.82 -5.74
CA GLU A 1124 33.46 33.51 -6.37
C GLU A 1124 32.74 33.39 -7.71
#